data_AF-A0A4Q9G7S8-F1
#
_entry.id   AF-A0A4Q9G7S8-F1
#
_cell.length_a   1.000
_cell.length_b   1.000
_cell.length_c   1.000
_cell.angle_alpha   90.00
_cell.angle_beta   90.00
_cell.angle_gamma   90.00
#
_symmetry.space_group_name_H-M   'P 1'
#
loop_
_entity.id
_entity.type
_entity.pdbx_description
1 polymer ?
#
loop_
_entity_poly.entity_id
_entity_poly.type
_entity_poly.pdbx_seq_one_letter_code
_entity_poly.pdbx_strand_id
1 'polypeptide(L)'
;MIHRVLGLFRRYAAHHAQMQKPGFPLWDGKGKTFGHIDRIAVREGRLYVEGWALSPRVGLSNAEGAVEQSPSLPRNDVLASRDSGGIQTPGFVLDLPLSLDHTAFWADVGDRRHVHLLPRITPRDLRRMKLAQTGPFLRDGLHALPAALHWWRHRDPLSVARIKTAFGLNTVTRSGHLNPQLFAEDVPTVDTPPEALFRTGITIVLPVFNALDLLPEALDRILTHTDLSWRLILVEDCSTDPQVRPWLRDWRAGLSPDIAARVSLIENDTNLGFIRSVNRAFAAALPHGDHVVLLNSDAFVPAGWASRLIRPLLDHDHVATVTPMSNDAEIFNIPAICQRQALRPGEADAIDRVAAGFFPGADLADAPTGVGFCMAMNIAFLRKLPELDTVFGRGYGEEVDWCQRARKLGGRHLGHGGLFVEHRGGTSFGSAEKLRLIQKNGETISRRYPAYDAEVQNFIRQDPLNSPRLALALAWAGQRQQGLVPVYVAHDMGGGAEHYLQDRLQSDLRDDAAAVVLRVGGLSRWQLELHSPHGVTRGETDDTAFVKKRLLDLLPARRIVYSCAVGDRDPMSLPAILTSLAHGPKDRIEVLFHDYLLLSPAYTLLGSDGAWHGVPMPGIDSDPVHTALRPDGTRAGLGDWRAAWGHLLQAAHGITVFSENSRSLVTQAYPQIADKVTVRPHRLLADVPRIPPGRSDDGVPVIGVLGNIGYQKGITVLRDLSQLLDRTGQARLVVIGNVDPAYPLGASAHIHGDYRIEDIPALVARYGISRWFIPSIGPETFSYTTHEAIATGLPVFGFDLGAQGDAIRAAASSRGGGTISLDEGQHDIETLLAFLLDAPAARQHVA
;
A
#
# COMPACT_ATOMS: atom_id res chain seq x y z
N MET A 1 -2.65 11.46 -33.64
CA MET A 1 -3.61 11.45 -32.50
C MET A 1 -4.21 10.06 -32.27
N ILE A 2 -4.76 9.42 -33.29
CA ILE A 2 -5.40 8.08 -33.21
C ILE A 2 -4.50 7.01 -32.58
N HIS A 3 -3.23 6.91 -32.99
CA HIS A 3 -2.29 5.93 -32.40
C HIS A 3 -2.05 6.13 -30.90
N ARG A 4 -2.06 7.38 -30.41
CA ARG A 4 -1.90 7.67 -28.97
C ARG A 4 -3.13 7.26 -28.16
N VAL A 5 -4.33 7.49 -28.70
CA VAL A 5 -5.59 7.05 -28.07
C VAL A 5 -5.70 5.53 -28.06
N LEU A 6 -5.34 4.87 -29.17
CA LEU A 6 -5.28 3.41 -29.23
C LEU A 6 -4.24 2.82 -28.26
N GLY A 7 -3.07 3.44 -28.15
CA GLY A 7 -2.05 3.07 -27.17
C GLY A 7 -2.53 3.25 -25.73
N LEU A 8 -3.25 4.34 -25.43
CA LEU A 8 -3.85 4.56 -24.11
C LEU A 8 -4.95 3.54 -23.80
N PHE A 9 -5.83 3.24 -24.75
CA PHE A 9 -6.86 2.21 -24.59
C PHE A 9 -6.23 0.83 -24.35
N ARG A 10 -5.16 0.47 -25.07
CA ARG A 10 -4.44 -0.80 -24.84
C ARG A 10 -3.90 -0.90 -23.42
N ARG A 11 -3.33 0.18 -22.88
CA ARG A 11 -2.86 0.24 -21.48
C ARG A 11 -4.01 0.18 -20.48
N TYR A 12 -5.08 0.95 -20.70
CA TYR A 12 -6.30 0.91 -19.90
C TYR A 12 -6.91 -0.50 -19.86
N ALA A 13 -7.05 -1.14 -21.02
CA ALA A 13 -7.56 -2.50 -21.11
C ALA A 13 -6.60 -3.51 -20.49
N ALA A 14 -5.28 -3.36 -20.60
CA ALA A 14 -4.34 -4.26 -19.93
C ALA A 14 -4.49 -4.21 -18.40
N HIS A 15 -4.73 -3.02 -17.84
CA HIS A 15 -4.87 -2.79 -16.41
C HIS A 15 -6.25 -3.18 -15.85
N HIS A 16 -7.34 -2.82 -16.54
CA HIS A 16 -8.71 -2.98 -16.01
C HIS A 16 -9.43 -4.24 -16.51
N ALA A 17 -8.96 -4.84 -17.62
CA ALA A 17 -9.66 -5.98 -18.18
C ALA A 17 -9.36 -7.26 -17.37
N GLN A 18 -10.43 -7.79 -16.77
CA GLN A 18 -10.42 -9.05 -16.06
C GLN A 18 -11.49 -9.97 -16.64
N MET A 19 -11.24 -11.27 -16.60
CA MET A 19 -12.24 -12.30 -16.86
C MET A 19 -12.13 -13.42 -15.83
N GLN A 20 -13.25 -14.11 -15.62
CA GLN A 20 -13.32 -15.28 -14.76
C GLN A 20 -13.96 -16.44 -15.50
N LYS A 21 -13.51 -17.66 -15.19
CA LYS A 21 -14.12 -18.92 -15.62
C LYS A 21 -14.54 -19.69 -14.35
N PRO A 22 -15.59 -20.52 -14.45
CA PRO A 22 -16.06 -21.29 -13.30
C PRO A 22 -14.96 -22.24 -12.81
N GLY A 23 -14.90 -22.38 -11.49
CA GLY A 23 -14.11 -23.38 -10.81
C GLY A 23 -14.67 -24.80 -10.99
N PHE A 24 -13.94 -25.80 -10.50
CA PHE A 24 -14.37 -27.20 -10.56
C PHE A 24 -13.71 -28.06 -9.47
N PRO A 25 -14.36 -29.16 -9.05
CA PRO A 25 -13.80 -30.10 -8.08
C PRO A 25 -12.61 -30.91 -8.63
N LEU A 26 -11.64 -31.17 -7.75
CA LEU A 26 -10.46 -32.00 -8.02
C LEU A 26 -10.72 -33.41 -7.50
N TRP A 27 -10.58 -34.39 -8.38
CA TRP A 27 -10.95 -35.80 -8.12
C TRP A 27 -9.72 -36.68 -8.11
N ASP A 28 -9.63 -37.57 -7.12
CA ASP A 28 -8.70 -38.67 -7.21
C ASP A 28 -9.18 -39.67 -8.29
N GLY A 29 -8.28 -40.55 -8.76
CA GLY A 29 -8.62 -41.56 -9.77
C GLY A 29 -9.65 -42.60 -9.32
N LYS A 30 -10.18 -42.47 -8.09
CA LYS A 30 -11.24 -43.30 -7.49
C LYS A 30 -12.55 -42.52 -7.31
N GLY A 31 -12.63 -41.27 -7.78
CA GLY A 31 -13.83 -40.44 -7.73
C GLY A 31 -14.07 -39.71 -6.40
N LYS A 32 -13.11 -39.69 -5.47
CA LYS A 32 -13.19 -38.90 -4.23
C LYS A 32 -12.60 -37.51 -4.46
N THR A 33 -13.29 -36.48 -3.97
CA THR A 33 -12.77 -35.10 -4.05
C THR A 33 -11.66 -34.88 -3.03
N PHE A 34 -10.48 -34.45 -3.47
CA PHE A 34 -9.38 -34.07 -2.58
C PHE A 34 -9.10 -32.56 -2.60
N GLY A 35 -9.76 -31.82 -3.49
CA GLY A 35 -9.61 -30.37 -3.61
C GLY A 35 -10.71 -29.75 -4.45
N HIS A 36 -10.67 -28.43 -4.57
CA HIS A 36 -11.54 -27.66 -5.43
C HIS A 36 -10.79 -26.43 -5.95
N ILE A 37 -10.94 -26.14 -7.25
CA ILE A 37 -10.55 -24.85 -7.81
C ILE A 37 -11.75 -23.94 -7.64
N ASP A 38 -11.63 -22.90 -6.81
CA ASP A 38 -12.70 -21.95 -6.53
C ASP A 38 -12.81 -20.91 -7.64
N ARG A 39 -11.67 -20.44 -8.15
CA ARG A 39 -11.63 -19.35 -9.12
C ARG A 39 -10.52 -19.53 -10.15
N ILE A 40 -10.86 -19.33 -11.41
CA ILE A 40 -9.91 -19.21 -12.52
C ILE A 40 -10.09 -17.82 -13.11
N ALA A 41 -9.07 -16.97 -13.02
CA ALA A 41 -9.14 -15.59 -13.45
C ALA A 41 -8.00 -15.24 -14.42
N VAL A 42 -8.28 -14.37 -15.38
CA VAL A 42 -7.24 -13.72 -16.19
C VAL A 42 -7.28 -12.24 -15.89
N ARG A 43 -6.14 -11.69 -15.50
CA ARG A 43 -5.92 -10.25 -15.29
C ARG A 43 -4.46 -9.95 -15.57
N GLU A 44 -4.16 -8.76 -16.10
CA GLU A 44 -2.78 -8.30 -16.37
C GLU A 44 -1.93 -9.31 -17.19
N GLY A 45 -2.58 -10.02 -18.13
CA GLY A 45 -1.90 -11.00 -18.98
C GLY A 45 -1.47 -12.30 -18.27
N ARG A 46 -1.92 -12.54 -17.04
CA ARG A 46 -1.62 -13.76 -16.27
C ARG A 46 -2.88 -14.55 -15.95
N LEU A 47 -2.72 -15.86 -15.85
CA LEU A 47 -3.75 -16.80 -15.42
C LEU A 47 -3.57 -17.08 -13.94
N TYR A 48 -4.57 -16.73 -13.14
CA TYR A 48 -4.66 -16.99 -11.71
C TYR A 48 -5.59 -18.16 -11.45
N VAL A 49 -5.17 -19.10 -10.61
CA VAL A 49 -5.95 -20.25 -10.18
C VAL A 49 -5.91 -20.29 -8.66
N GLU A 50 -7.10 -20.20 -8.06
CA GLU A 50 -7.28 -20.15 -6.63
C GLU A 50 -8.18 -21.29 -6.20
N GLY A 51 -7.88 -21.87 -5.05
CA GLY A 51 -8.65 -22.98 -4.54
C GLY A 51 -8.05 -23.57 -3.28
N TRP A 52 -8.39 -24.82 -3.04
CA TRP A 52 -7.81 -25.61 -1.97
C TRP A 52 -7.58 -27.05 -2.43
N ALA A 53 -6.55 -27.69 -1.87
CA ALA A 53 -6.28 -29.10 -2.10
C ALA A 53 -5.64 -29.71 -0.85
N LEU A 54 -6.11 -30.90 -0.49
CA LEU A 54 -5.46 -31.76 0.52
C LEU A 54 -4.27 -32.47 -0.13
N SER A 55 -3.26 -31.67 -0.48
CA SER A 55 -2.02 -32.13 -1.10
C SER A 55 -0.82 -31.38 -0.51
N PRO A 56 0.33 -32.04 -0.28
CA PRO A 56 1.56 -31.35 0.09
C PRO A 56 2.09 -30.45 -1.03
N ARG A 57 1.74 -30.71 -2.30
CA ARG A 57 2.27 -29.97 -3.45
C ARG A 57 1.25 -29.83 -4.56
N VAL A 58 1.03 -28.59 -4.99
CA VAL A 58 0.19 -28.22 -6.13
C VAL A 58 1.00 -27.44 -7.15
N GLY A 59 0.59 -27.48 -8.41
CA GLY A 59 1.24 -26.68 -9.44
C GLY A 59 0.38 -26.44 -10.68
N LEU A 60 0.84 -25.51 -11.50
CA LEU A 60 0.33 -25.23 -12.82
C LEU A 60 1.43 -25.45 -13.85
N SER A 61 1.06 -25.84 -15.06
CA SER A 61 1.99 -25.93 -16.19
C SER A 61 1.28 -25.61 -17.50
N ASN A 62 1.93 -24.83 -18.35
CA ASN A 62 1.53 -24.57 -19.74
C ASN A 62 2.78 -24.46 -20.64
N ALA A 63 2.60 -24.07 -21.90
CA ALA A 63 3.72 -23.90 -22.84
C ALA A 63 4.70 -22.77 -22.43
N GLU A 64 4.27 -21.84 -21.58
CA GLU A 64 5.07 -20.69 -21.13
C GLU A 64 5.84 -21.00 -19.83
N GLY A 65 5.54 -22.10 -19.13
CA GLY A 65 6.26 -22.46 -17.91
C GLY A 65 5.47 -23.33 -16.95
N ALA A 66 6.07 -23.58 -15.79
CA ALA A 66 5.45 -24.29 -14.69
C ALA A 66 5.77 -23.61 -13.35
N VAL A 67 4.79 -23.61 -12.46
CA VAL A 67 4.92 -23.11 -11.08
C VAL A 67 4.40 -24.16 -10.14
N GLU A 68 5.03 -24.29 -8.98
CA GLU A 68 4.62 -25.22 -7.93
C GLU A 68 4.79 -24.59 -6.56
N GLN A 69 3.91 -24.97 -5.64
CA GLN A 69 4.00 -24.56 -4.24
C GLN A 69 3.37 -25.59 -3.32
N SER A 70 3.71 -25.51 -2.05
CA SER A 70 2.92 -26.14 -0.99
C SER A 70 1.75 -25.23 -0.64
N PRO A 71 0.51 -25.73 -0.55
CA PRO A 71 -0.61 -24.93 -0.06
C PRO A 71 -0.29 -24.29 1.30
N SER A 72 -0.50 -22.98 1.42
CA SER A 72 -0.05 -22.17 2.56
C SER A 72 -1.14 -21.24 3.11
N LEU A 73 -2.30 -21.18 2.45
CA LEU A 73 -3.39 -20.31 2.88
C LEU A 73 -4.32 -21.04 3.86
N PRO A 74 -4.68 -20.40 4.99
CA PRO A 74 -5.64 -20.96 5.93
C PRO A 74 -7.02 -21.03 5.28
N ARG A 75 -7.63 -22.22 5.33
CA ARG A 75 -9.00 -22.48 4.86
C ARG A 75 -9.76 -23.25 5.92
N ASN A 76 -10.15 -22.53 6.95
CA ASN A 76 -10.81 -23.08 8.13
C ASN A 76 -12.16 -23.71 7.79
N ASP A 77 -12.84 -23.22 6.74
CA ASP A 77 -14.05 -23.79 6.15
C ASP A 77 -13.83 -25.23 5.65
N VAL A 78 -12.67 -25.49 5.05
CA VAL A 78 -12.28 -26.81 4.53
C VAL A 78 -11.84 -27.72 5.67
N LEU A 79 -10.99 -27.22 6.57
CA LEU A 79 -10.44 -27.99 7.69
C LEU A 79 -11.51 -28.42 8.71
N ALA A 80 -12.58 -27.64 8.86
CA ALA A 80 -13.70 -27.97 9.74
C ALA A 80 -14.63 -29.06 9.19
N SER A 81 -14.60 -29.31 7.88
CA SER A 81 -15.57 -30.18 7.19
C SER A 81 -14.96 -31.48 6.66
N ARG A 82 -13.63 -31.62 6.67
CA ARG A 82 -12.91 -32.77 6.09
C ARG A 82 -11.72 -33.17 6.95
N ASP A 83 -11.41 -34.47 6.96
CA ASP A 83 -10.15 -34.97 7.50
C ASP A 83 -9.00 -34.44 6.65
N SER A 84 -8.15 -33.63 7.26
CA SER A 84 -7.09 -32.89 6.56
C SER A 84 -5.84 -33.72 6.30
N GLY A 85 -5.75 -34.96 6.82
CA GLY A 85 -4.59 -35.82 6.61
C GLY A 85 -3.27 -35.19 7.07
N GLY A 86 -3.31 -34.29 8.05
CA GLY A 86 -2.14 -33.56 8.57
C GLY A 86 -1.84 -32.22 7.87
N ILE A 87 -2.60 -31.83 6.84
CA ILE A 87 -2.42 -30.54 6.15
C ILE A 87 -3.13 -29.44 6.92
N GLN A 88 -2.39 -28.40 7.34
CA GLN A 88 -2.92 -27.30 8.15
C GLN A 88 -3.37 -26.08 7.33
N THR A 89 -2.91 -25.95 6.09
CA THR A 89 -3.16 -24.78 5.25
C THR A 89 -3.48 -25.20 3.81
N PRO A 90 -4.67 -25.77 3.55
CA PRO A 90 -4.93 -26.42 2.26
C PRO A 90 -5.22 -25.42 1.12
N GLY A 91 -5.32 -24.12 1.40
CA GLY A 91 -5.61 -23.11 0.39
C GLY A 91 -4.37 -22.71 -0.43
N PHE A 92 -4.58 -22.33 -1.68
CA PHE A 92 -3.52 -21.89 -2.58
C PHE A 92 -4.01 -20.81 -3.56
N VAL A 93 -3.06 -20.00 -4.02
CA VAL A 93 -3.19 -19.13 -5.20
C VAL A 93 -1.97 -19.37 -6.06
N LEU A 94 -2.17 -19.87 -7.28
CA LEU A 94 -1.11 -20.11 -8.27
C LEU A 94 -1.34 -19.17 -9.45
N ASP A 95 -0.27 -18.68 -10.05
CA ASP A 95 -0.36 -17.89 -11.27
C ASP A 95 0.77 -18.18 -12.26
N LEU A 96 0.46 -18.05 -13.55
CA LEU A 96 1.42 -18.23 -14.65
C LEU A 96 1.17 -17.20 -15.76
N PRO A 97 2.17 -16.92 -16.62
CA PRO A 97 1.94 -16.25 -17.89
C PRO A 97 0.80 -16.90 -18.66
N LEU A 98 -0.10 -16.09 -19.22
CA LEU A 98 -1.21 -16.58 -19.99
C LEU A 98 -0.72 -17.24 -21.28
N SER A 99 -0.97 -18.55 -21.42
CA SER A 99 -0.81 -19.28 -22.68
C SER A 99 -2.16 -19.47 -23.38
N LEU A 100 -2.14 -19.50 -24.72
CA LEU A 100 -3.29 -19.91 -25.54
C LEU A 100 -3.36 -21.44 -25.75
N ASP A 101 -2.32 -22.14 -25.31
CA ASP A 101 -2.27 -23.59 -25.26
C ASP A 101 -2.98 -24.12 -24.01
N HIS A 102 -2.95 -25.43 -23.84
CA HIS A 102 -3.57 -26.06 -22.67
C HIS A 102 -2.74 -25.76 -21.41
N THR A 103 -3.40 -25.20 -20.40
CA THR A 103 -2.87 -25.15 -19.04
C THR A 103 -3.41 -26.33 -18.24
N ALA A 104 -2.52 -27.04 -17.57
CA ALA A 104 -2.85 -28.10 -16.64
C ALA A 104 -2.59 -27.64 -15.21
N PHE A 105 -3.51 -27.96 -14.31
CA PHE A 105 -3.29 -27.96 -12.87
C PHE A 105 -2.92 -29.37 -12.44
N TRP A 106 -2.01 -29.49 -11.48
CA TRP A 106 -1.67 -30.79 -10.90
C TRP A 106 -1.51 -30.71 -9.39
N ALA A 107 -1.73 -31.83 -8.71
CA ALA A 107 -1.56 -31.98 -7.28
C ALA A 107 -1.07 -33.39 -6.93
N ASP A 108 -0.15 -33.49 -5.96
CA ASP A 108 0.39 -34.76 -5.50
C ASP A 108 -0.49 -35.31 -4.35
N VAL A 109 -1.08 -36.49 -4.51
CA VAL A 109 -1.93 -37.13 -3.48
C VAL A 109 -1.40 -38.54 -3.23
N GLY A 110 -0.78 -38.74 -2.07
CA GLY A 110 0.04 -39.94 -1.82
C GLY A 110 1.22 -39.99 -2.80
N ASP A 111 1.47 -41.15 -3.41
CA ASP A 111 2.56 -41.35 -4.38
C ASP A 111 2.18 -41.04 -5.84
N ARG A 112 1.03 -40.38 -6.06
CA ARG A 112 0.49 -40.12 -7.41
C ARG A 112 0.26 -38.65 -7.66
N ARG A 113 0.66 -38.20 -8.85
CA ARG A 113 0.34 -36.88 -9.38
C ARG A 113 -0.97 -36.93 -10.16
N HIS A 114 -1.95 -36.14 -9.71
CA HIS A 114 -3.22 -35.96 -10.39
C HIS A 114 -3.16 -34.71 -11.24
N VAL A 115 -3.53 -34.82 -12.53
CA VAL A 115 -3.48 -33.71 -13.50
C VAL A 115 -4.88 -33.42 -14.02
N HIS A 116 -5.27 -32.15 -13.98
CA HIS A 116 -6.56 -31.64 -14.42
C HIS A 116 -6.36 -30.50 -15.44
N LEU A 117 -6.97 -30.62 -16.62
CA LEU A 117 -6.92 -29.55 -17.61
C LEU A 117 -7.84 -28.40 -17.22
N LEU A 118 -7.33 -27.18 -17.28
CA LEU A 118 -8.13 -25.98 -17.06
C LEU A 118 -8.99 -25.66 -18.30
N PRO A 119 -10.14 -24.98 -18.12
CA PRO A 119 -10.93 -24.45 -19.22
C PRO A 119 -10.06 -23.57 -20.13
N ARG A 120 -10.09 -23.85 -21.44
CA ARG A 120 -9.27 -23.14 -22.41
C ARG A 120 -9.67 -21.67 -22.51
N ILE A 121 -8.68 -20.80 -22.52
CA ILE A 121 -8.85 -19.37 -22.78
C ILE A 121 -8.58 -19.11 -24.26
N THR A 122 -9.58 -18.61 -24.96
CA THR A 122 -9.49 -18.43 -26.42
C THR A 122 -9.13 -16.98 -26.78
N PRO A 123 -8.56 -16.73 -27.98
CA PRO A 123 -8.37 -15.38 -28.48
C PRO A 123 -9.67 -14.57 -28.53
N ARG A 124 -10.82 -15.23 -28.69
CA ARG A 124 -12.14 -14.60 -28.65
C ARG A 124 -12.52 -14.13 -27.24
N ASP A 125 -12.22 -14.92 -26.21
CA ASP A 125 -12.41 -14.53 -24.81
C ASP A 125 -11.59 -13.26 -24.51
N LEU A 126 -10.31 -13.24 -24.88
CA LEU A 126 -9.42 -12.09 -24.64
C LEU A 126 -9.85 -10.82 -25.39
N ARG A 127 -10.31 -10.97 -26.64
CA ARG A 127 -10.87 -9.85 -27.40
C ARG A 127 -12.13 -9.30 -26.75
N ARG A 128 -13.05 -10.16 -26.30
CA ARG A 128 -14.28 -9.74 -25.59
C ARG A 128 -13.94 -9.05 -24.28
N MET A 129 -13.00 -9.62 -23.51
CA MET A 129 -12.51 -9.05 -22.25
C MET A 129 -11.97 -7.63 -22.44
N LYS A 130 -11.13 -7.40 -23.47
CA LYS A 130 -10.61 -6.07 -23.79
C LYS A 130 -11.68 -5.12 -24.33
N LEU A 131 -12.56 -5.59 -25.21
CA LEU A 131 -13.64 -4.77 -25.78
C LEU A 131 -14.66 -4.33 -24.74
N ALA A 132 -14.91 -5.12 -23.70
CA ALA A 132 -15.77 -4.74 -22.57
C ALA A 132 -15.30 -3.46 -21.86
N GLN A 133 -14.01 -3.12 -21.96
CA GLN A 133 -13.45 -1.90 -21.38
C GLN A 133 -13.70 -0.63 -22.22
N THR A 134 -14.31 -0.74 -23.40
CA THR A 134 -14.58 0.42 -24.27
C THR A 134 -15.54 1.42 -23.62
N GLY A 135 -16.62 0.93 -23.01
CA GLY A 135 -17.59 1.77 -22.29
C GLY A 135 -16.97 2.50 -21.09
N PRO A 136 -16.35 1.78 -20.14
CA PRO A 136 -15.60 2.37 -19.03
C PRO A 136 -14.54 3.39 -19.49
N PHE A 137 -13.76 3.06 -20.52
CA PHE A 137 -12.74 3.95 -21.07
C PHE A 137 -13.32 5.27 -21.59
N LEU A 138 -14.47 5.24 -22.29
CA LEU A 138 -15.11 6.46 -22.79
C LEU A 138 -15.66 7.31 -21.64
N ARG A 139 -16.27 6.69 -20.62
CA ARG A 139 -16.74 7.38 -19.40
C ARG A 139 -15.57 8.06 -18.68
N ASP A 140 -14.50 7.33 -18.44
CA ASP A 140 -13.32 7.85 -17.75
C ASP A 140 -12.60 8.91 -18.60
N GLY A 141 -12.64 8.77 -19.92
CA GLY A 141 -12.17 9.79 -20.87
C GLY A 141 -12.95 11.10 -20.82
N LEU A 142 -14.26 11.06 -20.57
CA LEU A 142 -15.07 12.27 -20.34
C LEU A 142 -14.62 12.98 -19.06
N HIS A 143 -14.34 12.24 -17.98
CA HIS A 143 -13.80 12.79 -16.74
C HIS A 143 -12.38 13.37 -16.92
N ALA A 144 -11.57 12.78 -17.80
CA ALA A 144 -10.21 13.25 -18.10
C ALA A 144 -10.16 14.46 -19.06
N LEU A 145 -11.24 14.75 -19.80
CA LEU A 145 -11.26 15.74 -20.89
C LEU A 145 -10.83 17.15 -20.47
N PRO A 146 -11.30 17.73 -19.35
CA PRO A 146 -10.87 19.07 -18.92
C PRO A 146 -9.36 19.13 -18.68
N ALA A 147 -8.79 18.11 -18.02
CA ALA A 147 -7.36 18.02 -17.78
C ALA A 147 -6.58 17.81 -19.09
N ALA A 148 -7.09 17.00 -20.02
CA ALA A 148 -6.46 16.80 -21.33
C ALA A 148 -6.39 18.09 -22.17
N LEU A 149 -7.46 18.90 -22.15
CA LEU A 149 -7.50 20.20 -22.82
C LEU A 149 -6.54 21.20 -22.16
N HIS A 150 -6.49 21.21 -20.82
CA HIS A 150 -5.55 22.05 -20.09
C HIS A 150 -4.09 21.67 -20.38
N TRP A 151 -3.76 20.38 -20.38
CA TRP A 151 -2.44 19.88 -20.80
C TRP A 151 -2.09 20.32 -22.22
N TRP A 152 -3.02 20.17 -23.16
CA TRP A 152 -2.78 20.52 -24.56
C TRP A 152 -2.41 22.00 -24.73
N ARG A 153 -3.02 22.88 -23.94
CA ARG A 153 -2.80 24.34 -23.98
C ARG A 153 -1.61 24.81 -23.15
N HIS A 154 -1.44 24.29 -21.94
CA HIS A 154 -0.52 24.84 -20.93
C HIS A 154 0.67 23.93 -20.59
N ARG A 155 0.67 22.67 -21.05
CA ARG A 155 1.69 21.66 -20.71
C ARG A 155 1.94 21.54 -19.21
N ASP A 156 0.89 21.73 -18.43
CA ASP A 156 0.89 21.68 -16.97
C ASP A 156 1.00 20.22 -16.45
N PRO A 157 2.06 19.85 -15.71
CA PRO A 157 2.26 18.49 -15.19
C PRO A 157 1.08 17.94 -14.37
N LEU A 158 0.35 18.79 -13.63
CA LEU A 158 -0.84 18.39 -12.86
C LEU A 158 -1.93 17.77 -13.73
N SER A 159 -2.02 18.23 -14.97
CA SER A 159 -3.00 17.73 -15.92
C SER A 159 -2.73 16.27 -16.28
N VAL A 160 -1.46 15.84 -16.33
CA VAL A 160 -1.09 14.42 -16.57
C VAL A 160 -1.49 13.55 -15.39
N ALA A 161 -1.26 14.01 -14.15
CA ALA A 161 -1.67 13.30 -12.94
C ALA A 161 -3.21 13.16 -12.85
N ARG A 162 -3.96 14.21 -13.21
CA ARG A 162 -5.43 14.18 -13.30
C ARG A 162 -5.94 13.19 -14.36
N ILE A 163 -5.30 13.15 -15.52
CA ILE A 163 -5.64 12.18 -16.58
C ILE A 163 -5.40 10.75 -16.10
N LYS A 164 -4.22 10.45 -15.53
CA LYS A 164 -3.91 9.10 -15.01
C LYS A 164 -4.90 8.67 -13.93
N THR A 165 -5.25 9.59 -13.02
CA THR A 165 -6.21 9.33 -11.95
C THR A 165 -7.61 9.06 -12.50
N ALA A 166 -8.09 9.86 -13.46
CA ALA A 166 -9.39 9.65 -14.10
C ALA A 166 -9.48 8.28 -14.80
N PHE A 167 -8.39 7.81 -15.41
CA PHE A 167 -8.31 6.49 -16.03
C PHE A 167 -7.93 5.34 -15.07
N GLY A 168 -7.70 5.62 -13.78
CA GLY A 168 -7.25 4.60 -12.81
C GLY A 168 -5.92 3.94 -13.20
N LEU A 169 -5.00 4.70 -13.81
CA LEU A 169 -3.69 4.24 -14.29
C LEU A 169 -2.54 4.69 -13.37
N ASN A 170 -2.85 5.06 -12.12
CA ASN A 170 -1.84 5.41 -11.14
C ASN A 170 -1.15 4.14 -10.65
N THR A 171 0.17 4.18 -10.54
CA THR A 171 0.97 3.08 -9.98
C THR A 171 0.83 2.99 -8.47
N VAL A 172 0.63 4.12 -7.79
CA VAL A 172 0.37 4.16 -6.34
C VAL A 172 -1.11 4.44 -6.08
N THR A 173 -1.67 3.73 -5.10
CA THR A 173 -3.03 3.94 -4.60
C THR A 173 -3.17 5.33 -3.96
N ARG A 174 -4.15 6.09 -4.44
CA ARG A 174 -4.52 7.43 -3.96
C ARG A 174 -5.41 7.36 -2.72
N SER A 175 -5.37 8.40 -1.89
CA SER A 175 -6.22 8.54 -0.70
C SER A 175 -7.06 9.81 -0.73
N GLY A 176 -7.95 9.96 0.26
CA GLY A 176 -8.62 11.22 0.54
C GLY A 176 -7.64 12.32 0.98
N HIS A 177 -8.08 13.58 0.85
CA HIS A 177 -7.34 14.71 1.38
C HIS A 177 -7.29 14.66 2.91
N LEU A 178 -6.15 15.04 3.47
CA LEU A 178 -6.00 15.27 4.90
C LEU A 178 -6.65 16.59 5.26
N ASN A 179 -7.30 16.66 6.42
CA ASN A 179 -7.89 17.86 6.98
C ASN A 179 -6.86 18.60 7.86
N PRO A 180 -6.27 19.72 7.41
CA PRO A 180 -5.27 20.45 8.21
C PRO A 180 -5.85 21.06 9.48
N GLN A 181 -7.18 21.24 9.53
CA GLN A 181 -7.87 21.77 10.70
C GLN A 181 -7.81 20.83 11.91
N LEU A 182 -7.40 19.57 11.73
CA LEU A 182 -7.22 18.61 12.82
C LEU A 182 -6.35 19.15 13.97
N PHE A 183 -5.39 20.03 13.67
CA PHE A 183 -4.53 20.68 14.68
C PHE A 183 -4.62 22.21 14.64
N ALA A 184 -5.80 22.76 14.35
CA ALA A 184 -5.99 24.21 14.36
C ALA A 184 -5.82 24.79 15.77
N GLU A 185 -4.97 25.81 15.92
CA GLU A 185 -4.73 26.52 17.21
C GLU A 185 -5.40 27.92 17.25
N ASP A 186 -5.72 28.49 16.08
CA ASP A 186 -6.08 29.91 15.93
C ASP A 186 -7.56 30.18 15.63
N VAL A 187 -8.42 29.16 15.66
CA VAL A 187 -9.87 29.39 15.56
C VAL A 187 -10.33 29.79 16.97
N PRO A 188 -10.87 31.01 17.19
CA PRO A 188 -11.53 31.34 18.44
C PRO A 188 -12.76 30.47 18.55
N THR A 189 -12.59 29.32 19.18
CA THR A 189 -13.66 28.42 19.49
C THR A 189 -14.44 29.03 20.64
N VAL A 190 -15.76 28.92 20.57
CA VAL A 190 -16.62 29.02 21.75
C VAL A 190 -16.39 27.72 22.54
N ASP A 191 -15.16 27.51 23.03
CA ASP A 191 -14.64 26.23 23.54
C ASP A 191 -14.63 26.13 25.06
N THR A 192 -15.46 26.92 25.73
CA THR A 192 -15.94 26.42 27.02
C THR A 192 -16.91 25.30 26.64
N PRO A 193 -16.62 24.03 26.95
CA PRO A 193 -17.61 22.97 26.76
C PRO A 193 -18.88 23.48 27.44
N PRO A 194 -20.06 23.38 26.80
CA PRO A 194 -21.27 23.93 27.37
C PRO A 194 -21.35 23.50 28.83
N GLU A 195 -21.67 24.40 29.76
CA GLU A 195 -21.80 24.01 31.18
C GLU A 195 -22.78 22.83 31.33
N ALA A 196 -23.71 22.71 30.37
CA ALA A 196 -24.59 21.57 30.16
C ALA A 196 -23.88 20.21 29.96
N LEU A 197 -22.72 20.13 29.31
CA LEU A 197 -21.94 18.90 29.15
C LEU A 197 -21.50 18.34 30.50
N PHE A 198 -20.93 19.16 31.37
CA PHE A 198 -20.49 18.72 32.71
C PHE A 198 -21.67 18.48 33.68
N ARG A 199 -22.86 18.96 33.34
CA ARG A 199 -24.13 18.61 34.01
C ARG A 199 -24.80 17.36 33.43
N THR A 200 -24.28 16.81 32.33
CA THR A 200 -24.81 15.60 31.69
C THR A 200 -24.36 14.37 32.47
N GLY A 201 -25.33 13.60 32.96
CA GLY A 201 -25.09 12.29 33.55
C GLY A 201 -24.89 11.22 32.48
N ILE A 202 -24.04 10.25 32.78
CA ILE A 202 -23.88 9.03 31.98
C ILE A 202 -24.14 7.78 32.82
N THR A 203 -24.71 6.75 32.18
CA THR A 203 -24.77 5.40 32.74
C THR A 203 -23.87 4.48 31.92
N ILE A 204 -22.83 3.95 32.55
CA ILE A 204 -21.91 2.98 31.98
C ILE A 204 -22.48 1.59 32.21
N VAL A 205 -22.64 0.83 31.13
CA VAL A 205 -23.08 -0.57 31.14
C VAL A 205 -21.87 -1.44 30.87
N LEU A 206 -21.53 -2.30 31.82
CA LEU A 206 -20.34 -3.15 31.78
C LEU A 206 -20.74 -4.62 31.97
N PRO A 207 -21.01 -5.38 30.89
CA PRO A 207 -21.18 -6.82 30.98
C PRO A 207 -19.85 -7.50 31.28
N VAL A 208 -19.86 -8.47 32.20
CA VAL A 208 -18.68 -9.21 32.67
C VAL A 208 -18.92 -10.70 32.51
N PHE A 209 -18.05 -11.37 31.76
CA PHE A 209 -18.00 -12.82 31.65
C PHE A 209 -16.52 -13.26 31.59
N ASN A 210 -15.98 -13.77 32.70
CA ASN A 210 -14.55 -14.05 32.90
C ASN A 210 -13.65 -12.79 32.82
N ALA A 211 -12.37 -12.96 32.44
CA ALA A 211 -11.35 -11.91 32.29
C ALA A 211 -10.99 -11.15 33.58
N LEU A 212 -10.89 -11.87 34.70
CA LEU A 212 -10.50 -11.30 36.00
C LEU A 212 -9.10 -10.65 35.99
N ASP A 213 -8.23 -11.03 35.06
CA ASP A 213 -6.90 -10.45 34.88
C ASP A 213 -6.93 -9.00 34.33
N LEU A 214 -7.98 -8.63 33.61
CA LEU A 214 -8.15 -7.30 33.01
C LEU A 214 -9.09 -6.39 33.81
N LEU A 215 -10.09 -7.01 34.44
CA LEU A 215 -11.19 -6.33 35.11
C LEU A 215 -10.77 -5.32 36.21
N PRO A 216 -9.75 -5.57 37.06
CA PRO A 216 -9.31 -4.62 38.07
C PRO A 216 -8.84 -3.29 37.47
N GLU A 217 -8.01 -3.34 36.43
CA GLU A 217 -7.49 -2.13 35.77
C GLU A 217 -8.61 -1.41 35.01
N ALA A 218 -9.51 -2.14 34.34
CA ALA A 218 -10.65 -1.54 33.64
C ALA A 218 -11.57 -0.77 34.61
N LEU A 219 -11.87 -1.35 35.78
CA LEU A 219 -12.70 -0.71 36.81
C LEU A 219 -11.98 0.48 37.45
N ASP A 220 -10.69 0.37 37.76
CA ASP A 220 -9.91 1.48 38.30
C ASP A 220 -9.89 2.68 37.33
N ARG A 221 -9.67 2.44 36.04
CA ARG A 221 -9.76 3.47 35.00
C ARG A 221 -11.16 4.10 34.94
N ILE A 222 -12.24 3.32 35.00
CA ILE A 222 -13.60 3.89 35.05
C ILE A 222 -13.76 4.83 36.25
N LEU A 223 -13.29 4.43 37.44
CA LEU A 223 -13.41 5.25 38.65
C LEU A 223 -12.58 6.53 38.61
N THR A 224 -11.36 6.45 38.06
CA THR A 224 -10.35 7.52 38.13
C THR A 224 -10.30 8.42 36.90
N HIS A 225 -10.67 7.93 35.73
CA HIS A 225 -10.55 8.63 34.45
C HIS A 225 -11.85 9.27 33.96
N THR A 226 -13.00 8.90 34.53
CA THR A 226 -14.32 9.42 34.11
C THR A 226 -14.55 10.83 34.66
N ASP A 227 -14.69 11.80 33.76
CA ASP A 227 -14.75 13.23 34.07
C ASP A 227 -16.17 13.84 34.06
N LEU A 228 -17.19 13.03 33.79
CA LEU A 228 -18.60 13.40 33.90
C LEU A 228 -19.25 12.80 35.15
N SER A 229 -20.44 13.28 35.51
CA SER A 229 -21.28 12.58 36.50
C SER A 229 -21.68 11.21 35.95
N TRP A 230 -21.39 10.14 36.68
CA TRP A 230 -21.53 8.79 36.16
C TRP A 230 -22.23 7.82 37.12
N ARG A 231 -22.83 6.79 36.51
CA ARG A 231 -23.30 5.55 37.15
C ARG A 231 -22.70 4.35 36.46
N LEU A 232 -22.55 3.26 37.19
CA LEU A 232 -22.04 2.00 36.65
C LEU A 232 -23.03 0.88 36.95
N ILE A 233 -23.48 0.21 35.89
CA ILE A 233 -24.28 -1.01 35.96
C ILE A 233 -23.41 -2.16 35.47
N LEU A 234 -22.91 -2.94 36.41
CA LEU A 234 -22.19 -4.19 36.14
C LEU A 234 -23.20 -5.33 35.98
N VAL A 235 -23.00 -6.15 34.95
CA VAL A 235 -23.76 -7.39 34.78
C VAL A 235 -22.81 -8.57 34.78
N GLU A 236 -22.77 -9.30 35.89
CA GLU A 236 -22.03 -10.56 35.99
C GLU A 236 -22.85 -11.68 35.34
N ASP A 237 -22.37 -12.18 34.20
CA ASP A 237 -23.10 -13.12 33.33
C ASP A 237 -22.76 -14.59 33.61
N CYS A 238 -22.77 -14.99 34.88
CA CYS A 238 -22.50 -16.37 35.30
C CYS A 238 -21.15 -16.87 34.73
N SER A 239 -20.09 -16.14 35.05
CA SER A 239 -18.70 -16.44 34.68
C SER A 239 -18.33 -17.87 35.05
N THR A 240 -17.60 -18.53 34.17
CA THR A 240 -17.10 -19.90 34.41
C THR A 240 -15.92 -19.90 35.38
N ASP A 241 -15.18 -18.79 35.46
CA ASP A 241 -14.18 -18.59 36.50
C ASP A 241 -14.90 -18.32 37.85
N PRO A 242 -14.77 -19.22 38.85
CA PRO A 242 -15.46 -19.08 40.12
C PRO A 242 -14.98 -17.90 40.97
N GLN A 243 -13.85 -17.26 40.62
CA GLN A 243 -13.30 -16.12 41.35
C GLN A 243 -13.98 -14.79 40.99
N VAL A 244 -14.56 -14.66 39.79
CA VAL A 244 -15.08 -13.38 39.27
C VAL A 244 -16.22 -12.82 40.14
N ARG A 245 -17.24 -13.65 40.43
CA ARG A 245 -18.41 -13.19 41.19
C ARG A 245 -18.07 -12.80 42.63
N PRO A 246 -17.35 -13.62 43.43
CA PRO A 246 -16.87 -13.20 44.74
C PRO A 246 -16.04 -11.91 44.67
N TRP A 247 -15.11 -11.83 43.71
CA TRP A 247 -14.25 -10.67 43.55
C TRP A 247 -15.04 -9.38 43.25
N LEU A 248 -16.06 -9.43 42.39
CA LEU A 248 -16.93 -8.29 42.09
C LEU A 248 -17.74 -7.82 43.32
N ARG A 249 -18.20 -8.76 44.14
CA ARG A 249 -18.90 -8.44 45.40
C ARG A 249 -17.95 -7.75 46.38
N ASP A 250 -16.75 -8.29 46.55
CA ASP A 250 -15.73 -7.75 47.45
C ASP A 250 -15.25 -6.37 46.97
N TRP A 251 -14.99 -6.21 45.68
CA TRP A 251 -14.63 -4.94 45.06
C TRP A 251 -15.72 -3.89 45.33
N ARG A 252 -17.00 -4.21 45.07
CA ARG A 252 -18.13 -3.30 45.32
C ARG A 252 -18.28 -2.95 46.81
N ALA A 253 -18.08 -3.92 47.70
CA ALA A 253 -18.15 -3.71 49.14
C ALA A 253 -17.00 -2.84 49.69
N GLY A 254 -15.85 -2.86 49.02
CA GLY A 254 -14.69 -2.03 49.35
C GLY A 254 -14.77 -0.58 48.86
N LEU A 255 -15.76 -0.22 48.04
CA LEU A 255 -15.95 1.15 47.56
C LEU A 255 -16.42 2.09 48.69
N SER A 256 -16.03 3.36 48.61
CA SER A 256 -16.56 4.37 49.53
C SER A 256 -18.09 4.51 49.37
N PRO A 257 -18.84 4.87 50.43
CA PRO A 257 -20.30 4.94 50.37
C PRO A 257 -20.85 5.77 49.20
N ASP A 258 -20.20 6.90 48.89
CA ASP A 258 -20.61 7.80 47.81
C ASP A 258 -20.41 7.21 46.41
N ILE A 259 -19.40 6.35 46.24
CA ILE A 259 -19.14 5.64 44.98
C ILE A 259 -20.05 4.41 44.90
N ALA A 260 -20.15 3.62 45.97
CA ALA A 260 -21.01 2.44 46.04
C ALA A 260 -22.47 2.77 45.69
N ALA A 261 -22.97 3.96 46.08
CA ALA A 261 -24.30 4.44 45.74
C ALA A 261 -24.54 4.66 44.22
N ARG A 262 -23.48 4.74 43.42
CA ARG A 262 -23.53 4.91 41.96
C ARG A 262 -23.30 3.61 41.20
N VAL A 263 -23.03 2.51 41.91
CA VAL A 263 -22.62 1.22 41.36
C VAL A 263 -23.68 0.15 41.66
N SER A 264 -24.30 -0.36 40.60
CA SER A 264 -25.24 -1.49 40.65
C SER A 264 -24.58 -2.74 40.10
N LEU A 265 -24.70 -3.86 40.82
CA LEU A 265 -24.25 -5.18 40.38
C LEU A 265 -25.49 -6.06 40.15
N ILE A 266 -25.68 -6.47 38.90
CA ILE A 266 -26.70 -7.42 38.48
C ILE A 266 -26.01 -8.76 38.25
N GLU A 267 -26.49 -9.81 38.92
CA GLU A 267 -25.95 -11.16 38.76
C GLU A 267 -26.97 -12.02 37.99
N ASN A 268 -26.51 -12.72 36.95
CA ASN A 268 -27.33 -13.69 36.22
C ASN A 268 -27.20 -15.08 36.85
N ASP A 269 -28.30 -15.79 37.05
CA ASP A 269 -28.26 -17.16 37.60
C ASP A 269 -27.73 -18.20 36.59
N THR A 270 -27.76 -17.86 35.30
CA THR A 270 -27.26 -18.67 34.19
C THR A 270 -26.57 -17.76 33.17
N ASN A 271 -25.63 -18.28 32.38
CA ASN A 271 -25.01 -17.52 31.28
C ASN A 271 -26.08 -17.18 30.22
N LEU A 272 -26.53 -15.93 30.22
CA LEU A 272 -27.51 -15.40 29.28
C LEU A 272 -26.87 -14.95 27.97
N GLY A 273 -25.57 -14.73 27.95
CA GLY A 273 -24.81 -14.18 26.84
C GLY A 273 -24.89 -12.66 26.78
N PHE A 274 -23.94 -12.06 26.03
CA PHE A 274 -23.73 -10.62 25.94
C PHE A 274 -25.02 -9.83 25.72
N ILE A 275 -25.80 -10.17 24.69
CA ILE A 275 -27.00 -9.42 24.27
C ILE A 275 -28.05 -9.32 25.39
N ARG A 276 -28.37 -10.44 26.03
CA ARG A 276 -29.39 -10.47 27.10
C ARG A 276 -28.90 -9.78 28.37
N SER A 277 -27.62 -9.93 28.69
CA SER A 277 -26.99 -9.22 29.82
C SER A 277 -27.01 -7.71 29.61
N VAL A 278 -26.69 -7.23 28.41
CA VAL A 278 -26.79 -5.82 28.04
C VAL A 278 -28.23 -5.32 28.07
N ASN A 279 -29.20 -6.08 27.55
CA ASN A 279 -30.62 -5.68 27.62
C ASN A 279 -31.13 -5.55 29.07
N ARG A 280 -30.70 -6.43 29.99
CA ARG A 280 -31.00 -6.28 31.43
C ARG A 280 -30.42 -4.98 31.99
N ALA A 281 -29.21 -4.61 31.58
CA ALA A 281 -28.59 -3.36 31.98
C ALA A 281 -29.30 -2.14 31.38
N PHE A 282 -29.72 -2.20 30.11
CA PHE A 282 -30.51 -1.13 29.47
C PHE A 282 -31.83 -0.89 30.20
N ALA A 283 -32.54 -1.96 30.58
CA ALA A 283 -33.76 -1.84 31.37
C ALA A 283 -33.53 -1.13 32.72
N ALA A 284 -32.38 -1.37 33.37
CA ALA A 284 -31.99 -0.70 34.59
C ALA A 284 -31.49 0.75 34.36
N ALA A 285 -30.90 1.04 33.19
CA ALA A 285 -30.38 2.36 32.83
C ALA A 285 -31.48 3.35 32.42
N LEU A 286 -32.48 2.90 31.67
CA LEU A 286 -33.53 3.75 31.08
C LEU A 286 -34.26 4.66 32.08
N PRO A 287 -34.60 4.22 33.31
CA PRO A 287 -35.24 5.07 34.32
C PRO A 287 -34.39 6.26 34.77
N HIS A 288 -33.05 6.17 34.70
CA HIS A 288 -32.16 7.26 35.09
C HIS A 288 -32.17 8.41 34.08
N GLY A 289 -32.46 8.11 32.81
CA GLY A 289 -32.57 9.11 31.74
C GLY A 289 -31.24 9.72 31.28
N ASP A 290 -30.12 9.15 31.73
CA ASP A 290 -28.77 9.49 31.31
C ASP A 290 -28.44 8.90 29.92
N HIS A 291 -27.48 9.49 29.22
CA HIS A 291 -26.87 8.83 28.05
C HIS A 291 -26.19 7.53 28.49
N VAL A 292 -26.23 6.50 27.64
CA VAL A 292 -25.67 5.18 28.00
C VAL A 292 -24.35 4.97 27.27
N VAL A 293 -23.34 4.47 27.97
CA VAL A 293 -22.11 3.96 27.34
C VAL A 293 -22.08 2.46 27.51
N LEU A 294 -22.13 1.73 26.40
CA LEU A 294 -21.81 0.30 26.38
C LEU A 294 -20.28 0.17 26.36
N LEU A 295 -19.72 -0.46 27.39
CA LEU A 295 -18.28 -0.61 27.56
C LEU A 295 -17.98 -2.08 27.87
N ASN A 296 -17.04 -2.69 27.16
CA ASN A 296 -16.59 -4.04 27.48
C ASN A 296 -15.65 -4.06 28.69
N SER A 297 -15.59 -5.19 29.40
CA SER A 297 -14.74 -5.39 30.58
C SER A 297 -13.23 -5.40 30.30
N ASP A 298 -12.83 -5.34 29.03
CA ASP A 298 -11.47 -5.35 28.51
C ASP A 298 -11.16 -4.10 27.65
N ALA A 299 -11.99 -3.06 27.79
CA ALA A 299 -11.78 -1.74 27.21
C ALA A 299 -11.17 -0.80 28.26
N PHE A 300 -10.02 -0.19 27.93
CA PHE A 300 -9.22 0.62 28.83
C PHE A 300 -9.35 2.09 28.44
N VAL A 301 -10.24 2.79 29.14
CA VAL A 301 -10.54 4.20 28.88
C VAL A 301 -9.39 5.11 29.35
N PRO A 302 -8.99 6.12 28.56
CA PRO A 302 -7.97 7.10 28.96
C PRO A 302 -8.56 8.19 29.88
N ALA A 303 -7.72 9.03 30.46
CA ALA A 303 -8.16 10.17 31.26
C ALA A 303 -9.06 11.13 30.46
N GLY A 304 -10.16 11.60 31.07
CA GLY A 304 -11.07 12.57 30.44
C GLY A 304 -11.81 12.04 29.21
N TRP A 305 -12.08 10.73 29.16
CA TRP A 305 -12.70 10.08 28.01
C TRP A 305 -14.19 10.38 27.86
N ALA A 306 -14.91 10.53 28.97
CA ALA A 306 -16.37 10.53 28.96
C ALA A 306 -16.94 11.81 28.36
N SER A 307 -16.40 12.97 28.72
CA SER A 307 -16.81 14.24 28.11
C SER A 307 -16.57 14.25 26.59
N ARG A 308 -15.42 13.74 26.14
CA ARG A 308 -15.07 13.62 24.72
C ARG A 308 -16.03 12.68 23.98
N LEU A 309 -16.32 11.50 24.53
CA LEU A 309 -17.23 10.54 23.89
C LEU A 309 -18.67 11.05 23.80
N ILE A 310 -19.15 11.78 24.81
CA ILE A 310 -20.54 12.26 24.89
C ILE A 310 -20.76 13.55 24.13
N ARG A 311 -19.77 14.44 24.05
CA ARG A 311 -19.91 15.78 23.42
C ARG A 311 -20.56 15.73 22.03
N PRO A 312 -20.21 14.82 21.10
CA PRO A 312 -20.85 14.78 19.79
C PRO A 312 -22.35 14.45 19.82
N LEU A 313 -22.85 13.78 20.87
CA LEU A 313 -24.29 13.54 21.05
C LEU A 313 -25.09 14.81 21.38
N LEU A 314 -24.41 15.83 21.91
CA LEU A 314 -24.99 17.10 22.32
C LEU A 314 -24.79 18.18 21.26
N ASP A 315 -23.60 18.22 20.64
CA ASP A 315 -23.21 19.27 19.69
C ASP A 315 -23.78 19.04 18.28
N HIS A 316 -24.24 17.82 17.96
CA HIS A 316 -24.73 17.46 16.64
C HIS A 316 -26.13 16.85 16.66
N ASP A 317 -26.94 17.29 15.70
CA ASP A 317 -28.30 16.80 15.56
C ASP A 317 -28.34 15.32 15.15
N HIS A 318 -29.32 14.63 15.74
CA HIS A 318 -29.70 13.26 15.40
C HIS A 318 -28.59 12.21 15.54
N VAL A 319 -27.54 12.46 16.34
CA VAL A 319 -26.55 11.43 16.62
C VAL A 319 -27.12 10.38 17.57
N ALA A 320 -27.18 9.14 17.09
CA ALA A 320 -27.65 7.98 17.82
C ALA A 320 -26.50 7.27 18.56
N THR A 321 -25.32 7.17 17.93
CA THR A 321 -24.13 6.58 18.58
C THR A 321 -22.84 7.33 18.25
N VAL A 322 -21.87 7.22 19.16
CA VAL A 322 -20.48 7.65 18.97
C VAL A 322 -19.56 6.50 19.36
N THR A 323 -18.56 6.21 18.54
CA THR A 323 -17.54 5.17 18.78
C THR A 323 -16.14 5.77 18.64
N PRO A 324 -15.23 5.58 19.61
CA PRO A 324 -13.87 6.09 19.53
C PRO A 324 -12.99 5.23 18.61
N MET A 325 -11.81 5.75 18.26
CA MET A 325 -10.76 4.97 17.62
C MET A 325 -10.18 3.93 18.60
N SER A 326 -9.66 2.83 18.07
CA SER A 326 -9.07 1.75 18.88
C SER A 326 -7.99 0.98 18.13
N ASN A 327 -7.34 0.06 18.82
CA ASN A 327 -6.49 -0.99 18.24
C ASN A 327 -7.29 -2.23 17.79
N ASP A 328 -8.54 -2.38 18.25
CA ASP A 328 -9.41 -3.53 17.95
C ASP A 328 -10.92 -3.16 17.93
N ALA A 329 -11.30 -2.29 17.02
CA ALA A 329 -12.65 -1.80 16.72
C ALA A 329 -12.94 -1.71 15.20
N GLU A 330 -12.55 -2.74 14.43
CA GLU A 330 -12.85 -2.90 13.00
C GLU A 330 -12.51 -1.65 12.14
N ILE A 331 -13.52 -0.96 11.60
CA ILE A 331 -13.39 0.23 10.75
C ILE A 331 -12.77 1.45 11.47
N PHE A 332 -12.62 1.38 12.80
CA PHE A 332 -12.00 2.40 13.63
C PHE A 332 -10.56 2.05 14.06
N ASN A 333 -9.94 1.01 13.48
CA ASN A 333 -8.60 0.56 13.84
C ASN A 333 -7.45 1.49 13.42
N ILE A 334 -6.47 1.62 14.31
CA ILE A 334 -5.12 2.08 13.98
C ILE A 334 -4.12 0.92 14.23
N PRO A 335 -2.93 0.91 13.59
CA PRO A 335 -2.46 1.86 12.58
C PRO A 335 -3.13 1.70 11.22
N ALA A 336 -3.79 0.57 10.95
CA ALA A 336 -4.45 0.27 9.69
C ALA A 336 -5.92 -0.14 9.92
N ILE A 337 -6.81 0.36 9.06
CA ILE A 337 -8.25 0.09 9.13
C ILE A 337 -8.55 -1.41 9.01
N CYS A 338 -9.46 -1.91 9.85
CA CYS A 338 -9.85 -3.32 9.94
C CYS A 338 -8.72 -4.31 10.28
N GLN A 339 -7.59 -3.82 10.81
CA GLN A 339 -6.43 -4.65 11.17
C GLN A 339 -6.15 -4.53 12.65
N ARG A 340 -6.36 -5.61 13.40
CA ARG A 340 -6.19 -5.63 14.85
C ARG A 340 -4.71 -5.51 15.21
N GLN A 341 -4.41 -4.68 16.22
CA GLN A 341 -3.07 -4.54 16.77
C GLN A 341 -3.07 -4.78 18.29
N ALA A 342 -2.07 -5.50 18.80
CA ALA A 342 -1.81 -5.56 20.24
C ALA A 342 -0.93 -4.38 20.66
N LEU A 343 -1.29 -3.72 21.77
CA LEU A 343 -0.54 -2.59 22.31
C LEU A 343 0.31 -3.03 23.51
N ARG A 344 1.46 -2.37 23.69
CA ARG A 344 2.27 -2.46 24.92
C ARG A 344 1.71 -1.49 25.97
N PRO A 345 1.94 -1.77 27.27
CA PRO A 345 1.56 -0.85 28.34
C PRO A 345 1.99 0.60 28.06
N GLY A 346 1.06 1.54 28.18
CA GLY A 346 1.29 2.97 27.97
C GLY A 346 1.27 3.44 26.51
N GLU A 347 1.24 2.55 25.51
CA GLU A 347 1.08 2.98 24.10
C GLU A 347 -0.29 3.63 23.87
N ALA A 348 -1.35 3.04 24.40
CA ALA A 348 -2.72 3.56 24.27
C ALA A 348 -2.86 4.98 24.83
N ASP A 349 -2.35 5.22 26.04
CA ASP A 349 -2.42 6.53 26.69
C ASP A 349 -1.54 7.57 25.97
N ALA A 350 -0.43 7.13 25.33
CA ALA A 350 0.39 8.03 24.51
C ALA A 350 -0.29 8.42 23.20
N ILE A 351 -0.99 7.49 22.55
CA ILE A 351 -1.80 7.75 21.36
C ILE A 351 -2.95 8.69 21.71
N ASP A 352 -3.65 8.44 22.83
CA ASP A 352 -4.77 9.27 23.25
C ASP A 352 -4.36 10.71 23.59
N ARG A 353 -3.16 10.94 24.15
CA ARG A 353 -2.65 12.30 24.35
C ARG A 353 -2.56 13.11 23.05
N VAL A 354 -2.29 12.45 21.92
CA VAL A 354 -2.32 13.10 20.61
C VAL A 354 -3.77 13.33 20.17
N ALA A 355 -4.65 12.34 20.35
CA ALA A 355 -6.07 12.43 20.05
C ALA A 355 -6.76 13.60 20.78
N ALA A 356 -6.44 13.78 22.07
CA ALA A 356 -6.96 14.85 22.92
C ALA A 356 -6.57 16.26 22.44
N GLY A 357 -5.53 16.38 21.62
CA GLY A 357 -5.11 17.64 21.00
C GLY A 357 -5.78 17.96 19.68
N PHE A 358 -6.67 17.09 19.17
CA PHE A 358 -7.37 17.34 17.92
C PHE A 358 -8.45 18.41 18.08
N PHE A 359 -8.61 19.23 17.06
CA PHE A 359 -9.64 20.24 17.00
C PHE A 359 -11.04 19.59 16.95
N PRO A 360 -11.96 19.92 17.88
CA PRO A 360 -13.29 19.32 17.92
C PRO A 360 -14.06 19.49 16.61
N GLY A 361 -14.55 18.38 16.06
CA GLY A 361 -15.33 18.35 14.81
C GLY A 361 -14.50 18.14 13.54
N ALA A 362 -13.19 18.41 13.58
CA ALA A 362 -12.28 18.03 12.50
C ALA A 362 -11.88 16.54 12.53
N ASP A 363 -12.29 15.85 13.58
CA ASP A 363 -11.95 14.49 13.95
C ASP A 363 -13.17 13.52 13.95
N LEU A 364 -14.34 14.00 13.52
CA LEU A 364 -15.58 13.22 13.46
C LEU A 364 -15.92 12.82 12.01
N ALA A 365 -16.51 11.63 11.85
CA ALA A 365 -17.07 11.19 10.57
C ALA A 365 -18.32 10.33 10.74
N ASP A 366 -19.28 10.45 9.83
CA ASP A 366 -20.41 9.52 9.75
C ASP A 366 -19.92 8.11 9.36
N ALA A 367 -20.38 7.13 10.13
CA ALA A 367 -20.06 5.73 9.97
C ALA A 367 -21.34 4.91 9.65
N PRO A 368 -21.20 3.75 8.98
CA PRO A 368 -22.34 2.86 8.73
C PRO A 368 -22.86 2.20 10.02
N THR A 369 -22.04 2.10 11.07
CA THR A 369 -22.41 1.51 12.36
C THR A 369 -21.50 2.05 13.47
N GLY A 370 -21.93 1.93 14.72
CA GLY A 370 -21.03 1.96 15.88
C GLY A 370 -20.47 0.55 16.18
N VAL A 371 -19.42 0.48 17.01
CA VAL A 371 -18.80 -0.78 17.47
C VAL A 371 -18.95 -0.91 18.98
N GLY A 372 -19.53 -2.02 19.44
CA GLY A 372 -20.02 -2.21 20.81
C GLY A 372 -18.97 -2.34 21.93
N PHE A 373 -17.67 -2.29 21.64
CA PHE A 373 -16.62 -2.40 22.68
C PHE A 373 -16.57 -1.16 23.59
N CYS A 374 -16.84 0.01 23.01
CA CYS A 374 -16.95 1.31 23.66
C CYS A 374 -17.84 2.17 22.78
N MET A 375 -19.13 2.26 23.11
CA MET A 375 -20.13 2.95 22.29
C MET A 375 -21.05 3.79 23.16
N ALA A 376 -21.00 5.12 22.98
CA ALA A 376 -22.02 5.99 23.56
C ALA A 376 -23.31 5.90 22.74
N MET A 377 -24.43 5.86 23.44
CA MET A 377 -25.77 5.71 22.90
C MET A 377 -26.64 6.86 23.40
N ASN A 378 -27.27 7.56 22.47
CA ASN A 378 -28.16 8.66 22.80
C ASN A 378 -29.43 8.15 23.49
N ILE A 379 -29.72 8.66 24.69
CA ILE A 379 -30.88 8.23 25.48
C ILE A 379 -32.22 8.40 24.73
N ALA A 380 -32.33 9.41 23.86
CA ALA A 380 -33.53 9.62 23.06
C ALA A 380 -33.77 8.51 22.03
N PHE A 381 -32.69 7.92 21.49
CA PHE A 381 -32.77 6.77 20.59
C PHE A 381 -32.92 5.47 21.37
N LEU A 382 -32.20 5.30 22.47
CA LEU A 382 -32.32 4.12 23.33
C LEU A 382 -33.74 3.95 23.88
N ARG A 383 -34.44 5.03 24.25
CA ARG A 383 -35.86 4.96 24.65
C ARG A 383 -36.79 4.43 23.55
N LYS A 384 -36.45 4.68 22.27
CA LYS A 384 -37.23 4.19 21.11
C LYS A 384 -36.83 2.75 20.73
N LEU A 385 -35.58 2.39 20.98
CA LEU A 385 -34.99 1.09 20.69
C LEU A 385 -34.35 0.52 21.97
N PRO A 386 -35.14 0.12 22.97
CA PRO A 386 -34.64 -0.18 24.32
C PRO A 386 -33.82 -1.47 24.42
N GLU A 387 -33.77 -2.25 23.34
CA GLU A 387 -33.18 -3.58 23.34
C GLU A 387 -32.37 -3.84 22.05
N LEU A 388 -31.28 -4.57 22.23
CA LEU A 388 -30.57 -5.31 21.18
C LEU A 388 -31.39 -6.54 20.78
N ASP A 389 -31.38 -6.91 19.50
CA ASP A 389 -32.17 -8.04 19.00
C ASP A 389 -31.54 -9.38 19.43
N THR A 390 -32.29 -10.18 20.18
CA THR A 390 -31.83 -11.47 20.71
C THR A 390 -31.66 -12.55 19.64
N VAL A 391 -32.08 -12.32 18.39
CA VAL A 391 -31.85 -13.23 17.24
C VAL A 391 -30.36 -13.54 17.02
N PHE A 392 -29.48 -12.60 17.36
CA PHE A 392 -28.03 -12.72 17.21
C PHE A 392 -27.39 -13.61 18.28
N GLY A 393 -28.17 -14.11 19.24
CA GLY A 393 -27.75 -15.13 20.19
C GLY A 393 -26.70 -14.63 21.17
N ARG A 394 -25.44 -15.02 20.96
CA ARG A 394 -24.31 -14.72 21.87
C ARG A 394 -23.49 -13.49 21.44
N GLY A 395 -23.85 -12.82 20.34
CA GLY A 395 -23.19 -11.59 19.87
C GLY A 395 -22.86 -11.62 18.38
N TYR A 396 -22.12 -10.61 17.91
CA TYR A 396 -21.74 -10.36 16.52
C TYR A 396 -22.94 -10.02 15.62
N GLY A 397 -23.26 -8.73 15.49
CA GLY A 397 -24.28 -8.19 14.58
C GLY A 397 -25.43 -7.45 15.28
N GLU A 398 -25.56 -7.60 16.60
CA GLU A 398 -26.57 -6.92 17.42
C GLU A 398 -26.43 -5.40 17.40
N GLU A 399 -25.20 -4.89 17.44
CA GLU A 399 -24.87 -3.48 17.40
C GLU A 399 -25.11 -2.91 16.00
N VAL A 400 -24.80 -3.69 14.96
CA VAL A 400 -25.09 -3.33 13.56
C VAL A 400 -26.60 -3.23 13.36
N ASP A 401 -27.37 -4.22 13.82
CA ASP A 401 -28.82 -4.20 13.71
C ASP A 401 -29.43 -3.02 14.48
N TRP A 402 -28.97 -2.75 15.71
CA TRP A 402 -29.44 -1.61 16.48
C TRP A 402 -29.14 -0.29 15.76
N CYS A 403 -27.91 -0.12 15.24
CA CYS A 403 -27.53 1.06 14.47
C CYS A 403 -28.40 1.22 13.22
N GLN A 404 -28.58 0.17 12.43
CA GLN A 404 -29.42 0.24 11.23
C GLN A 404 -30.90 0.52 11.55
N ARG A 405 -31.42 0.04 12.68
CA ARG A 405 -32.76 0.43 13.18
C ARG A 405 -32.81 1.91 13.60
N ALA A 406 -31.79 2.40 14.30
CA ALA A 406 -31.70 3.81 14.68
C ALA A 406 -31.59 4.73 13.45
N ARG A 407 -30.83 4.33 12.43
CA ARG A 407 -30.71 5.02 11.15
C ARG A 407 -32.03 5.16 10.41
N LYS A 408 -32.89 4.12 10.46
CA LYS A 408 -34.27 4.21 9.93
C LYS A 408 -35.14 5.22 10.67
N LEU A 409 -34.78 5.58 11.91
CA LEU A 409 -35.41 6.66 12.69
C LEU A 409 -34.72 8.02 12.51
N GLY A 410 -33.84 8.15 11.52
CA GLY A 410 -33.05 9.37 11.26
C GLY A 410 -31.75 9.48 12.07
N GLY A 411 -31.37 8.43 12.81
CA GLY A 411 -30.15 8.40 13.62
C GLY A 411 -28.87 8.37 12.79
N ARG A 412 -27.84 9.06 13.28
CA ARG A 412 -26.48 9.05 12.74
C ARG A 412 -25.53 8.32 13.69
N HIS A 413 -24.50 7.70 13.12
CA HIS A 413 -23.45 7.03 13.88
C HIS A 413 -22.14 7.72 13.57
N LEU A 414 -21.43 8.18 14.58
CA LEU A 414 -20.17 8.91 14.40
C LEU A 414 -18.99 8.08 14.89
N GLY A 415 -17.94 8.03 14.08
CA GLY A 415 -16.60 7.68 14.54
C GLY A 415 -15.89 8.92 15.07
N HIS A 416 -15.17 8.78 16.19
CA HIS A 416 -14.52 9.89 16.89
C HIS A 416 -13.00 9.69 16.99
N GLY A 417 -12.28 10.49 16.21
CA GLY A 417 -10.82 10.50 16.10
C GLY A 417 -10.09 11.12 17.28
N GLY A 418 -10.73 12.04 18.03
CA GLY A 418 -10.18 12.73 19.20
C GLY A 418 -10.25 11.93 20.51
N LEU A 419 -10.60 10.65 20.44
CA LEU A 419 -10.57 9.72 21.57
C LEU A 419 -10.04 8.37 21.12
N PHE A 420 -9.06 7.83 21.86
CA PHE A 420 -8.52 6.50 21.63
C PHE A 420 -8.74 5.61 22.86
N VAL A 421 -9.39 4.46 22.67
CA VAL A 421 -9.65 3.49 23.74
C VAL A 421 -9.00 2.16 23.38
N GLU A 422 -8.13 1.63 24.25
CA GLU A 422 -7.53 0.32 24.05
C GLU A 422 -8.56 -0.79 24.29
N HIS A 423 -8.57 -1.79 23.42
CA HIS A 423 -9.36 -3.02 23.58
C HIS A 423 -8.42 -4.22 23.59
N ARG A 424 -8.30 -4.89 24.75
CA ARG A 424 -7.25 -5.89 25.01
C ARG A 424 -7.74 -7.34 24.83
N GLY A 425 -8.99 -7.63 25.14
CA GLY A 425 -9.53 -9.00 25.28
C GLY A 425 -10.32 -9.55 24.08
N GLY A 426 -9.73 -9.49 22.87
CA GLY A 426 -10.30 -10.14 21.68
C GLY A 426 -10.26 -11.68 21.65
N THR A 427 -9.82 -12.34 22.73
CA THR A 427 -9.64 -13.81 22.86
C THR A 427 -10.85 -14.54 23.46
N SER A 428 -11.90 -13.82 23.85
CA SER A 428 -13.10 -14.41 24.43
C SER A 428 -13.95 -15.06 23.33
N PHE A 429 -14.29 -16.35 23.55
CA PHE A 429 -14.91 -17.30 22.62
C PHE A 429 -13.94 -17.96 21.62
N GLY A 430 -13.80 -19.28 21.75
CA GLY A 430 -12.90 -20.10 20.92
C GLY A 430 -13.06 -19.76 19.44
N SER A 431 -11.93 -19.54 18.76
CA SER A 431 -11.85 -18.95 17.42
C SER A 431 -12.83 -19.55 16.40
N ALA A 432 -13.13 -20.85 16.49
CA ALA A 432 -14.09 -21.52 15.62
C ALA A 432 -15.57 -21.20 15.91
N GLU A 433 -15.98 -21.07 17.18
CA GLU A 433 -17.36 -20.69 17.54
C GLU A 433 -17.62 -19.22 17.18
N LYS A 434 -16.66 -18.35 17.47
CA LYS A 434 -16.67 -16.93 17.08
C LYS A 434 -16.85 -16.77 15.57
N LEU A 435 -16.04 -17.45 14.76
CA LEU A 435 -16.16 -17.39 13.30
C LEU A 435 -17.51 -17.91 12.78
N ARG A 436 -18.05 -18.99 13.36
CA ARG A 436 -19.38 -19.50 13.00
C ARG A 436 -20.49 -18.48 13.32
N LEU A 437 -20.42 -17.81 14.47
CA LEU A 437 -21.37 -16.77 14.84
C LEU A 437 -21.27 -15.58 13.88
N ILE A 438 -20.07 -15.08 13.60
CA ILE A 438 -19.82 -14.00 12.64
C ILE A 438 -20.42 -14.35 11.27
N GLN A 439 -20.19 -15.56 10.75
CA GLN A 439 -20.73 -15.98 9.46
C GLN A 439 -22.27 -16.04 9.48
N LYS A 440 -22.84 -16.78 10.44
CA LYS A 440 -24.29 -16.97 10.55
C LYS A 440 -25.03 -15.65 10.74
N ASN A 441 -24.51 -14.78 11.61
CA ASN A 441 -25.13 -13.51 11.92
C ASN A 441 -24.88 -12.47 10.81
N GLY A 442 -23.73 -12.54 10.14
CA GLY A 442 -23.43 -11.78 8.92
C GLY A 442 -24.48 -12.04 7.82
N GLU A 443 -24.84 -13.29 7.57
CA GLU A 443 -25.92 -13.64 6.63
C GLU A 443 -27.28 -13.02 7.04
N THR A 444 -27.53 -12.90 8.34
CA THR A 444 -28.74 -12.24 8.85
C THR A 444 -28.70 -10.73 8.64
N ILE A 445 -27.54 -10.09 8.82
CA ILE A 445 -27.33 -8.68 8.51
C ILE A 445 -27.48 -8.42 7.01
N SER A 446 -26.78 -9.15 6.14
CA SER A 446 -26.88 -8.95 4.68
C SER A 446 -28.31 -9.16 4.17
N ARG A 447 -29.07 -10.10 4.76
CA ARG A 447 -30.49 -10.30 4.44
C ARG A 447 -31.38 -9.14 4.92
N ARG A 448 -31.16 -8.61 6.13
CA ARG A 448 -31.97 -7.51 6.70
C ARG A 448 -31.62 -6.14 6.11
N TYR A 449 -30.35 -5.95 5.74
CA TYR A 449 -29.77 -4.67 5.32
C TYR A 449 -28.88 -4.86 4.08
N PRO A 450 -29.46 -5.12 2.89
CA PRO A 450 -28.68 -5.47 1.69
C PRO A 450 -27.67 -4.41 1.22
N ALA A 451 -27.83 -3.15 1.60
CA ALA A 451 -26.91 -2.05 1.27
C ALA A 451 -25.72 -1.94 2.24
N TYR A 452 -25.79 -2.54 3.42
CA TYR A 452 -24.84 -2.33 4.51
C TYR A 452 -23.42 -2.74 4.12
N ASP A 453 -23.24 -3.88 3.46
CA ASP A 453 -21.93 -4.34 3.01
C ASP A 453 -21.28 -3.32 2.06
N ALA A 454 -22.07 -2.74 1.14
CA ALA A 454 -21.57 -1.70 0.23
C ALA A 454 -21.20 -0.40 0.97
N GLU A 455 -21.96 -0.03 2.00
CA GLU A 455 -21.69 1.13 2.86
C GLU A 455 -20.38 0.97 3.63
N VAL A 456 -20.16 -0.21 4.24
CA VAL A 456 -18.91 -0.55 4.95
C VAL A 456 -17.73 -0.53 3.98
N GLN A 457 -17.85 -1.18 2.82
CA GLN A 457 -16.78 -1.16 1.83
C GLN A 457 -16.51 0.26 1.30
N ASN A 458 -17.53 1.11 1.22
CA ASN A 458 -17.34 2.51 0.87
C ASN A 458 -16.61 3.30 1.96
N PHE A 459 -16.97 3.10 3.22
CA PHE A 459 -16.25 3.69 4.35
C PHE A 459 -14.78 3.27 4.36
N ILE A 460 -14.49 1.97 4.15
CA ILE A 460 -13.11 1.46 4.10
C ILE A 460 -12.33 2.09 2.94
N ARG A 461 -12.93 2.19 1.75
CA ARG A 461 -12.27 2.78 0.57
C ARG A 461 -12.02 4.28 0.70
N GLN A 462 -12.95 5.01 1.30
CA GLN A 462 -12.86 6.46 1.44
C GLN A 462 -12.03 6.87 2.66
N ASP A 463 -12.05 6.06 3.71
CA ASP A 463 -11.51 6.32 5.05
C ASP A 463 -11.76 7.78 5.46
N PRO A 464 -13.01 8.17 5.76
CA PRO A 464 -13.31 9.56 6.12
C PRO A 464 -12.62 10.02 7.41
N LEU A 465 -12.05 9.09 8.19
CA LEU A 465 -11.20 9.34 9.35
C LEU A 465 -9.70 9.25 9.02
N ASN A 466 -9.29 9.35 7.74
CA ASN A 466 -7.90 9.25 7.30
C ASN A 466 -6.95 10.18 8.07
N SER A 467 -7.41 11.39 8.42
CA SER A 467 -6.61 12.42 9.07
C SER A 467 -6.31 12.06 10.54
N PRO A 468 -7.32 11.83 11.41
CA PRO A 468 -7.05 11.32 12.75
C PRO A 468 -6.37 9.95 12.70
N ARG A 469 -6.76 9.04 11.79
CA ARG A 469 -6.11 7.72 11.67
C ARG A 469 -4.62 7.83 11.39
N LEU A 470 -4.22 8.66 10.43
CA LEU A 470 -2.80 8.85 10.09
C LEU A 470 -2.03 9.49 11.25
N ALA A 471 -2.59 10.51 11.90
CA ALA A 471 -1.97 11.16 13.05
C ALA A 471 -1.78 10.20 14.24
N LEU A 472 -2.82 9.44 14.60
CA LEU A 472 -2.74 8.45 15.67
C LEU A 472 -1.81 7.28 15.31
N ALA A 473 -1.75 6.88 14.04
CA ALA A 473 -0.84 5.85 13.57
C ALA A 473 0.63 6.33 13.61
N LEU A 474 0.89 7.61 13.31
CA LEU A 474 2.21 8.22 13.51
C LEU A 474 2.59 8.28 15.01
N ALA A 475 1.64 8.63 15.88
CA ALA A 475 1.85 8.62 17.33
C ALA A 475 2.18 7.20 17.84
N TRP A 476 1.45 6.19 17.34
CA TRP A 476 1.75 4.79 17.59
C TRP A 476 3.17 4.42 17.13
N ALA A 477 3.55 4.75 15.89
CA ALA A 477 4.88 4.46 15.37
C ALA A 477 5.99 5.13 16.19
N GLY A 478 5.81 6.40 16.55
CA GLY A 478 6.75 7.15 17.38
C GLY A 478 6.95 6.55 18.77
N GLN A 479 5.93 5.87 19.31
CA GLN A 479 5.99 5.25 20.63
C GLN A 479 6.42 3.78 20.62
N ARG A 480 6.06 3.06 19.55
CA ARG A 480 6.39 1.65 19.33
C ARG A 480 7.88 1.46 19.06
N GLN A 481 8.45 2.36 18.26
CA GLN A 481 9.79 2.23 17.70
C GLN A 481 10.82 2.88 18.62
N GLN A 482 11.74 2.07 19.16
CA GLN A 482 12.83 2.56 20.00
C GLN A 482 13.94 3.28 19.22
N GLY A 483 13.98 3.10 17.90
CA GLY A 483 14.98 3.66 16.99
C GLY A 483 14.46 4.83 16.14
N LEU A 484 15.21 5.16 15.09
CA LEU A 484 14.81 6.16 14.10
C LEU A 484 13.68 5.60 13.24
N VAL A 485 12.58 6.34 13.11
CA VAL A 485 11.54 6.04 12.12
C VAL A 485 12.03 6.51 10.75
N PRO A 486 12.18 5.62 9.75
CA PRO A 486 12.57 6.03 8.42
C PRO A 486 11.45 6.82 7.73
N VAL A 487 11.82 7.95 7.13
CA VAL A 487 10.94 8.82 6.35
C VAL A 487 11.52 8.93 4.95
N TYR A 488 10.99 8.13 4.03
CA TYR A 488 11.43 8.08 2.63
C TYR A 488 10.78 9.18 1.82
N VAL A 489 11.55 9.84 0.96
CA VAL A 489 11.02 10.76 -0.07
C VAL A 489 11.10 10.05 -1.40
N ALA A 490 9.93 9.76 -1.97
CA ALA A 490 9.77 8.98 -3.19
C ALA A 490 8.78 9.66 -4.15
N HIS A 491 8.74 9.22 -5.40
CA HIS A 491 7.79 9.73 -6.38
C HIS A 491 6.64 8.73 -6.64
N ASP A 492 5.60 9.18 -7.33
CA ASP A 492 4.45 8.36 -7.73
C ASP A 492 4.49 7.99 -9.23
N MET A 493 5.62 7.46 -9.71
CA MET A 493 5.73 6.99 -11.11
C MET A 493 6.11 5.52 -11.24
N GLY A 494 6.36 4.82 -10.13
CA GLY A 494 6.81 3.43 -10.13
C GLY A 494 8.24 3.26 -10.66
N GLY A 495 8.57 2.07 -11.16
CA GLY A 495 9.89 1.76 -11.75
C GLY A 495 10.92 1.30 -10.72
N GLY A 496 12.21 1.32 -11.10
CA GLY A 496 13.30 0.73 -10.31
C GLY A 496 13.46 1.32 -8.90
N ALA A 497 13.27 2.63 -8.75
CA ALA A 497 13.33 3.30 -7.44
C ALA A 497 12.19 2.86 -6.51
N GLU A 498 10.98 2.63 -7.06
CA GLU A 498 9.86 2.11 -6.29
C GLU A 498 10.09 0.66 -5.87
N HIS A 499 10.60 -0.19 -6.77
CA HIS A 499 10.92 -1.58 -6.42
C HIS A 499 11.97 -1.66 -5.31
N TYR A 500 13.01 -0.81 -5.37
CA TYR A 500 13.98 -0.67 -4.30
C TYR A 500 13.33 -0.23 -2.98
N LEU A 501 12.46 0.78 -3.02
CA LEU A 501 11.75 1.25 -1.83
C LEU A 501 10.91 0.13 -1.21
N GLN A 502 10.17 -0.64 -2.02
CA GLN A 502 9.37 -1.76 -1.53
C GLN A 502 10.24 -2.84 -0.87
N ASP A 503 11.36 -3.24 -1.49
CA ASP A 503 12.32 -4.18 -0.88
C ASP A 503 12.88 -3.64 0.45
N ARG A 504 13.22 -2.35 0.47
CA ARG A 504 13.73 -1.68 1.67
C ARG A 504 12.69 -1.64 2.79
N LEU A 505 11.44 -1.35 2.48
CA LEU A 505 10.32 -1.38 3.42
C LEU A 505 10.14 -2.76 4.03
N GLN A 506 10.26 -3.85 3.25
CA GLN A 506 10.20 -5.22 3.81
C GLN A 506 11.26 -5.48 4.90
N SER A 507 12.42 -4.83 4.80
CA SER A 507 13.45 -4.90 5.84
C SER A 507 13.15 -3.98 7.03
N ASP A 508 12.65 -2.77 6.79
CA ASP A 508 12.40 -1.78 7.83
C ASP A 508 11.16 -2.10 8.68
N LEU A 509 10.20 -2.88 8.15
CA LEU A 509 8.96 -3.25 8.83
C LEU A 509 9.08 -4.53 9.69
N ARG A 510 10.28 -5.08 9.89
CA ARG A 510 10.46 -6.24 10.77
C ARG A 510 10.20 -5.87 12.24
N ASP A 511 9.79 -6.85 13.05
CA ASP A 511 9.61 -6.70 14.51
C ASP A 511 8.62 -5.60 14.96
N ASP A 512 7.49 -5.46 14.27
CA ASP A 512 6.45 -4.43 14.50
C ASP A 512 6.93 -2.97 14.36
N ALA A 513 7.97 -2.74 13.56
CA ALA A 513 8.44 -1.40 13.21
C ALA A 513 7.56 -0.74 12.14
N ALA A 514 7.73 0.57 11.96
CA ALA A 514 6.99 1.36 10.99
C ALA A 514 7.93 2.19 10.11
N ALA A 515 7.43 2.56 8.93
CA ALA A 515 8.13 3.44 8.00
C ALA A 515 7.16 4.46 7.40
N VAL A 516 7.64 5.67 7.16
CA VAL A 516 6.86 6.72 6.50
C VAL A 516 7.38 6.93 5.08
N VAL A 517 6.48 7.11 4.12
CA VAL A 517 6.80 7.53 2.75
C VAL A 517 6.10 8.84 2.45
N LEU A 518 6.88 9.85 2.07
CA LEU A 518 6.43 11.13 1.52
C LEU A 518 6.53 11.05 0.00
N ARG A 519 5.38 10.84 -0.64
CA ARG A 519 5.28 10.77 -2.09
C ARG A 519 5.05 12.14 -2.72
N VAL A 520 5.85 12.43 -3.74
CA VAL A 520 5.75 13.64 -4.57
C VAL A 520 5.36 13.31 -6.02
N GLY A 521 5.00 14.34 -6.79
CA GLY A 521 4.59 14.20 -8.19
C GLY A 521 3.13 13.79 -8.41
N GLY A 522 2.33 13.87 -7.35
CA GLY A 522 0.91 13.52 -7.37
C GLY A 522 -0.07 14.67 -7.58
N LEU A 523 -1.35 14.44 -7.22
CA LEU A 523 -2.45 15.43 -7.30
C LEU A 523 -2.41 16.48 -6.20
N SER A 524 -1.87 16.13 -5.04
CA SER A 524 -1.34 17.08 -4.05
C SER A 524 0.19 17.06 -4.04
N ARG A 525 0.78 18.08 -3.42
CA ARG A 525 2.23 18.17 -3.19
C ARG A 525 2.76 16.97 -2.43
N TRP A 526 2.05 16.55 -1.38
CA TRP A 526 2.43 15.44 -0.52
C TRP A 526 1.33 14.38 -0.49
N GLN A 527 1.70 13.13 -0.71
CA GLN A 527 0.96 11.98 -0.21
C GLN A 527 1.80 11.34 0.89
N LEU A 528 1.25 11.28 2.10
CA LEU A 528 1.90 10.66 3.25
C LEU A 528 1.38 9.23 3.37
N GLU A 529 2.28 8.28 3.61
CA GLU A 529 1.96 6.88 3.85
C GLU A 529 2.69 6.41 5.09
N LEU A 530 1.96 5.89 6.08
CA LEU A 530 2.54 5.10 7.16
C LEU A 530 2.39 3.63 6.82
N HIS A 531 3.52 2.96 6.66
CA HIS A 531 3.63 1.53 6.44
C HIS A 531 3.91 0.81 7.76
N SER A 532 3.18 -0.28 7.98
CA SER A 532 3.35 -1.21 9.12
C SER A 532 3.15 -2.65 8.64
N PRO A 533 3.54 -3.68 9.40
CA PRO A 533 3.22 -5.08 9.08
C PRO A 533 1.72 -5.36 8.92
N HIS A 534 0.88 -4.50 9.50
CA HIS A 534 -0.57 -4.64 9.53
C HIS A 534 -1.26 -3.93 8.37
N GLY A 535 -0.53 -3.14 7.57
CA GLY A 535 -1.07 -2.41 6.43
C GLY A 535 -0.58 -0.98 6.34
N VAL A 536 -1.22 -0.22 5.46
CA VAL A 536 -0.81 1.15 5.11
C VAL A 536 -1.96 2.13 5.30
N THR A 537 -1.72 3.16 6.10
CA THR A 537 -2.60 4.33 6.23
C THR A 537 -2.00 5.50 5.49
N ARG A 538 -2.83 6.27 4.78
CA ARG A 538 -2.35 7.29 3.83
C ARG A 538 -3.30 8.47 3.68
N GLY A 539 -2.76 9.62 3.31
CA GLY A 539 -3.54 10.83 3.02
C GLY A 539 -2.76 11.87 2.21
N GLU A 540 -3.48 12.74 1.50
CA GLU A 540 -2.90 13.75 0.61
C GLU A 540 -3.08 15.18 1.13
N THR A 541 -2.06 16.04 0.97
CA THR A 541 -2.16 17.46 1.31
C THR A 541 -1.17 18.32 0.52
N ASP A 542 -1.55 19.56 0.24
CA ASP A 542 -0.65 20.59 -0.30
C ASP A 542 0.00 21.43 0.83
N ASP A 543 -0.45 21.27 2.07
CA ASP A 543 0.06 22.01 3.24
C ASP A 543 1.35 21.36 3.78
N THR A 544 2.47 21.98 3.44
CA THR A 544 3.81 21.54 3.89
C THR A 544 4.04 21.82 5.37
N ALA A 545 3.44 22.87 5.94
CA ALA A 545 3.61 23.19 7.36
C ALA A 545 2.89 22.15 8.23
N PHE A 546 1.69 21.73 7.82
CA PHE A 546 0.94 20.64 8.45
C PHE A 546 1.76 19.33 8.47
N VAL A 547 2.31 18.92 7.32
CA VAL A 547 3.17 17.72 7.23
C VAL A 547 4.34 17.78 8.20
N LYS A 548 5.09 18.89 8.20
CA LYS A 548 6.31 19.02 9.01
C LYS A 548 6.00 19.12 10.50
N LYS A 549 5.16 20.10 10.87
CA LYS A 549 4.99 20.55 12.27
C LYS A 549 3.93 19.79 13.05
N ARG A 550 2.98 19.14 12.36
CA ARG A 550 1.84 18.46 13.01
C ARG A 550 1.87 16.96 12.85
N LEU A 551 2.33 16.45 11.71
CA LEU A 551 2.39 15.01 11.46
C LEU A 551 3.76 14.41 11.79
N LEU A 552 4.83 14.88 11.14
CA LEU A 552 6.15 14.29 11.30
C LEU A 552 6.82 14.64 12.64
N ASP A 553 6.37 15.67 13.34
CA ASP A 553 6.82 16.00 14.70
C ASP A 553 6.23 15.06 15.77
N LEU A 554 5.23 14.23 15.42
CA LEU A 554 4.78 13.13 16.28
C LEU A 554 5.83 12.00 16.39
N LEU A 555 6.83 12.00 15.50
CA LEU A 555 7.93 11.04 15.51
C LEU A 555 9.11 11.63 16.28
N PRO A 556 9.53 11.03 17.42
CA PRO A 556 10.56 11.62 18.28
C PRO A 556 11.96 11.55 17.68
N ALA A 557 12.21 10.63 16.75
CA ALA A 557 13.50 10.47 16.10
C ALA A 557 13.31 9.93 14.67
N ARG A 558 13.89 10.59 13.68
CA ARG A 558 13.63 10.36 12.25
C ARG A 558 14.90 10.11 11.46
N ARG A 559 14.84 9.16 10.53
CA ARG A 559 15.85 8.97 9.48
C ARG A 559 15.25 9.44 8.16
N ILE A 560 15.55 10.67 7.75
CA ILE A 560 15.08 11.24 6.49
C ILE A 560 15.91 10.64 5.36
N VAL A 561 15.27 9.89 4.48
CA VAL A 561 15.93 9.21 3.34
C VAL A 561 15.42 9.82 2.05
N TYR A 562 16.24 10.66 1.41
CA TYR A 562 15.96 11.09 0.05
C TYR A 562 16.21 9.90 -0.90
N SER A 563 15.18 9.51 -1.66
CA SER A 563 15.30 8.46 -2.67
C SER A 563 15.19 9.02 -4.09
N CYS A 564 14.08 9.70 -4.39
CA CYS A 564 13.82 10.31 -5.70
C CYS A 564 12.65 11.30 -5.55
N ALA A 565 12.79 12.48 -6.15
CA ALA A 565 11.74 13.50 -6.15
C ALA A 565 11.33 13.97 -7.57
N VAL A 566 11.60 13.15 -8.59
CA VAL A 566 11.23 13.45 -9.97
C VAL A 566 9.71 13.63 -10.06
N GLY A 567 9.29 14.74 -10.66
CA GLY A 567 7.88 15.13 -10.79
C GLY A 567 7.36 16.04 -9.68
N ASP A 568 8.16 16.33 -8.63
CA ASP A 568 7.78 17.37 -7.66
C ASP A 568 7.54 18.73 -8.33
N ARG A 569 6.60 19.51 -7.78
CA ARG A 569 6.17 20.79 -8.37
C ARG A 569 7.07 21.97 -8.03
N ASP A 570 7.85 21.85 -6.95
CA ASP A 570 8.84 22.86 -6.55
C ASP A 570 10.09 22.18 -5.98
N PRO A 571 10.87 21.47 -6.81
CA PRO A 571 12.02 20.73 -6.32
C PRO A 571 13.08 21.65 -5.69
N MET A 572 13.06 22.95 -6.01
CA MET A 572 13.96 23.96 -5.44
C MET A 572 13.73 24.18 -3.94
N SER A 573 12.51 24.01 -3.43
CA SER A 573 12.25 24.17 -1.98
C SER A 573 12.42 22.86 -1.20
N LEU A 574 12.46 21.71 -1.86
CA LEU A 574 12.62 20.41 -1.21
C LEU A 574 13.88 20.31 -0.34
N PRO A 575 15.10 20.72 -0.77
CA PRO A 575 16.29 20.61 0.08
C PRO A 575 16.15 21.26 1.45
N ALA A 576 15.57 22.47 1.49
CA ALA A 576 15.32 23.19 2.74
C ALA A 576 14.26 22.50 3.59
N ILE A 577 13.18 21.99 2.96
CA ILE A 577 12.13 21.23 3.65
C ILE A 577 12.73 19.97 4.30
N LEU A 578 13.47 19.16 3.54
CA LEU A 578 14.07 17.91 4.02
C LEU A 578 15.09 18.14 5.14
N THR A 579 15.92 19.17 5.01
CA THR A 579 16.88 19.53 6.06
C THR A 579 16.14 19.92 7.35
N SER A 580 15.07 20.71 7.24
CA SER A 580 14.29 21.13 8.41
C SER A 580 13.41 20.04 9.04
N LEU A 581 13.21 18.90 8.36
CA LEU A 581 12.57 17.71 8.96
C LEU A 581 13.50 17.00 9.94
N ALA A 582 14.82 17.15 9.80
CA ALA A 582 15.81 16.60 10.71
C ALA A 582 16.29 17.69 11.67
N HIS A 583 15.47 18.03 12.66
CA HIS A 583 15.76 19.09 13.63
C HIS A 583 16.17 18.59 15.02
N GLY A 584 15.90 17.31 15.33
CA GLY A 584 16.28 16.68 16.59
C GLY A 584 17.74 16.18 16.59
N PRO A 585 18.39 16.06 17.77
CA PRO A 585 19.79 15.64 17.87
C PRO A 585 20.03 14.19 17.40
N LYS A 586 18.99 13.35 17.43
CA LYS A 586 19.02 11.97 16.95
C LYS A 586 18.71 11.85 15.46
N ASP A 587 18.14 12.88 14.84
CA ASP A 587 17.70 12.81 13.46
C ASP A 587 18.88 12.63 12.51
N ARG A 588 18.65 11.89 11.42
CA ARG A 588 19.68 11.61 10.40
C ARG A 588 19.12 11.89 9.02
N ILE A 589 20.00 12.33 8.12
CA ILE A 589 19.70 12.53 6.70
C ILE A 589 20.57 11.59 5.89
N GLU A 590 19.93 10.79 5.04
CA GLU A 590 20.57 9.92 4.06
C GLU A 590 20.10 10.32 2.66
N VAL A 591 21.01 10.32 1.68
CA VAL A 591 20.69 10.63 0.29
C VAL A 591 21.09 9.46 -0.60
N LEU A 592 20.13 8.96 -1.37
CA LEU A 592 20.30 7.90 -2.33
C LEU A 592 20.16 8.48 -3.75
N PHE A 593 21.18 8.32 -4.58
CA PHE A 593 21.20 8.83 -5.95
C PHE A 593 20.53 7.87 -6.93
N HIS A 594 19.19 7.76 -6.89
CA HIS A 594 18.45 6.95 -7.87
C HIS A 594 18.28 7.65 -9.22
N ASP A 595 18.52 8.95 -9.29
CA ASP A 595 18.55 9.75 -10.49
C ASP A 595 19.53 10.93 -10.33
N TYR A 596 19.67 11.75 -11.37
CA TYR A 596 20.54 12.92 -11.35
C TYR A 596 19.77 14.25 -11.15
N LEU A 597 18.56 14.23 -10.60
CA LEU A 597 17.78 15.43 -10.28
C LEU A 597 18.55 16.37 -9.35
N LEU A 598 19.33 15.83 -8.40
CA LEU A 598 20.17 16.66 -7.53
C LEU A 598 21.31 17.36 -8.30
N LEU A 599 21.72 16.86 -9.47
CA LEU A 599 22.77 17.50 -10.28
C LEU A 599 22.19 18.58 -11.20
N SER A 600 20.98 18.35 -11.74
CA SER A 600 20.33 19.19 -12.73
C SER A 600 18.82 18.95 -12.78
N PRO A 601 17.99 19.97 -13.11
CA PRO A 601 16.57 19.77 -13.44
C PRO A 601 16.34 18.70 -14.53
N ALA A 602 17.28 18.59 -15.48
CA ALA A 602 17.33 17.49 -16.42
C ALA A 602 17.92 16.24 -15.75
N TYR A 603 17.08 15.49 -15.01
CA TYR A 603 17.51 14.33 -14.22
C TYR A 603 18.10 13.16 -15.04
N THR A 604 17.94 13.16 -16.37
CA THR A 604 18.60 12.22 -17.30
C THR A 604 19.92 12.74 -17.83
N LEU A 605 20.25 14.00 -17.54
CA LEU A 605 21.40 14.77 -18.04
C LEU A 605 21.52 14.88 -19.56
N LEU A 606 20.44 14.60 -20.30
CA LEU A 606 20.37 14.83 -21.74
C LEU A 606 20.08 16.30 -22.03
N GLY A 607 20.73 16.84 -23.07
CA GLY A 607 20.50 18.19 -23.59
C GLY A 607 19.12 18.34 -24.27
N SER A 608 18.81 19.56 -24.70
CA SER A 608 17.60 19.86 -25.49
C SER A 608 17.57 19.17 -26.85
N ASP A 609 18.74 18.83 -27.39
CA ASP A 609 18.94 17.98 -28.57
C ASP A 609 18.75 16.48 -28.28
N GLY A 610 18.64 16.12 -27.00
CA GLY A 610 18.48 14.75 -26.51
C GLY A 610 19.77 13.94 -26.48
N ALA A 611 20.93 14.59 -26.61
CA ALA A 611 22.25 13.96 -26.52
C ALA A 611 22.88 14.15 -25.13
N TRP A 612 23.84 13.29 -24.81
CA TRP A 612 24.65 13.37 -23.60
C TRP A 612 25.91 14.20 -23.88
N HIS A 613 26.09 15.30 -23.13
CA HIS A 613 27.20 16.25 -23.28
C HIS A 613 28.14 16.30 -22.07
N GLY A 614 28.03 15.31 -21.17
CA GLY A 614 28.74 15.32 -19.89
C GLY A 614 27.95 15.95 -18.74
N VAL A 615 28.62 16.14 -17.60
CA VAL A 615 28.02 16.82 -16.44
C VAL A 615 27.94 18.32 -16.73
N PRO A 616 26.74 18.93 -16.75
CA PRO A 616 26.61 20.36 -17.07
C PRO A 616 27.24 21.20 -15.95
N MET A 617 27.84 22.35 -16.28
CA MET A 617 28.57 23.20 -15.35
C MET A 617 27.96 24.63 -15.29
N PRO A 618 27.63 25.15 -14.09
CA PRO A 618 27.09 26.49 -13.93
C PRO A 618 27.95 27.56 -14.58
N GLY A 619 27.33 28.44 -15.38
CA GLY A 619 28.01 29.55 -16.07
C GLY A 619 28.76 29.14 -17.34
N ILE A 620 28.87 27.84 -17.63
CA ILE A 620 29.41 27.31 -18.90
C ILE A 620 28.26 26.83 -19.77
N ASP A 621 27.42 25.95 -19.23
CA ASP A 621 26.26 25.40 -19.94
C ASP A 621 25.07 26.36 -19.88
N SER A 622 24.50 26.65 -21.05
CA SER A 622 23.36 27.55 -21.22
C SER A 622 22.12 26.86 -21.77
N ASP A 623 22.14 25.53 -21.89
CA ASP A 623 20.98 24.77 -22.37
C ASP A 623 19.79 24.98 -21.41
N PRO A 624 18.62 25.42 -21.92
CA PRO A 624 17.43 25.67 -21.10
C PRO A 624 16.92 24.45 -20.33
N VAL A 625 17.27 23.21 -20.71
CA VAL A 625 16.86 22.00 -19.95
C VAL A 625 17.45 21.95 -18.53
N HIS A 626 18.55 22.67 -18.28
CA HIS A 626 19.17 22.78 -16.97
C HIS A 626 18.61 23.93 -16.11
N THR A 627 17.52 24.56 -16.55
CA THR A 627 16.81 25.62 -15.82
C THR A 627 15.43 25.12 -15.37
N ALA A 628 15.07 25.35 -14.10
CA ALA A 628 13.76 24.98 -13.57
C ALA A 628 12.83 26.19 -13.46
N LEU A 629 11.56 26.02 -13.85
CA LEU A 629 10.50 27.00 -13.58
C LEU A 629 9.87 26.71 -12.23
N ARG A 630 9.84 27.71 -11.34
CA ARG A 630 9.23 27.62 -10.01
C ARG A 630 7.74 27.97 -10.05
N PRO A 631 6.94 27.55 -9.06
CA PRO A 631 5.50 27.85 -9.04
C PRO A 631 5.14 29.34 -9.04
N ASP A 632 6.03 30.20 -8.54
CA ASP A 632 5.88 31.65 -8.55
C ASP A 632 6.20 32.30 -9.92
N GLY A 633 6.55 31.49 -10.93
CA GLY A 633 6.91 31.94 -12.28
C GLY A 633 8.39 32.33 -12.42
N THR A 634 9.19 32.30 -11.35
CA THR A 634 10.62 32.57 -11.41
C THR A 634 11.39 31.39 -12.00
N ARG A 635 12.52 31.65 -12.65
CA ARG A 635 13.41 30.61 -13.19
C ARG A 635 14.63 30.48 -12.30
N ALA A 636 14.94 29.25 -11.90
CA ALA A 636 16.17 28.90 -11.18
C ALA A 636 17.17 28.29 -12.16
N GLY A 637 18.34 28.91 -12.28
CA GLY A 637 19.43 28.38 -13.11
C GLY A 637 20.13 27.20 -12.43
N LEU A 638 21.02 26.54 -13.17
CA LEU A 638 21.79 25.39 -12.67
C LEU A 638 22.63 25.72 -11.42
N GLY A 639 23.16 26.95 -11.33
CA GLY A 639 23.92 27.40 -10.16
C GLY A 639 23.08 27.44 -8.89
N ASP A 640 21.90 28.07 -8.94
CA ASP A 640 20.95 28.13 -7.82
C ASP A 640 20.47 26.73 -7.43
N TRP A 641 20.21 25.90 -8.43
CA TRP A 641 19.82 24.51 -8.24
C TRP A 641 20.88 23.73 -7.47
N ARG A 642 22.15 23.82 -7.90
CA ARG A 642 23.27 23.16 -7.23
C ARG A 642 23.52 23.71 -5.84
N ALA A 643 23.34 25.01 -5.62
CA ALA A 643 23.45 25.59 -4.29
C ALA A 643 22.39 25.00 -3.34
N ALA A 644 21.12 24.97 -3.77
CA ALA A 644 20.02 24.45 -2.97
C ALA A 644 20.20 22.97 -2.61
N TRP A 645 20.45 22.10 -3.60
CA TRP A 645 20.66 20.66 -3.34
C TRP A 645 22.00 20.39 -2.63
N GLY A 646 23.02 21.20 -2.89
CA GLY A 646 24.31 21.15 -2.20
C GLY A 646 24.18 21.31 -0.69
N HIS A 647 23.28 22.18 -0.21
CA HIS A 647 23.01 22.32 1.22
C HIS A 647 22.47 21.03 1.86
N LEU A 648 21.54 20.32 1.18
CA LEU A 648 21.05 19.02 1.66
C LEU A 648 22.17 17.98 1.69
N LEU A 649 22.98 17.91 0.63
CA LEU A 649 24.12 16.98 0.55
C LEU A 649 25.16 17.25 1.64
N GLN A 650 25.41 18.51 1.97
CA GLN A 650 26.30 18.88 3.08
C GLN A 650 25.73 18.47 4.44
N ALA A 651 24.43 18.62 4.64
CA ALA A 651 23.73 18.20 5.86
C ALA A 651 23.57 16.67 5.99
N ALA A 652 23.70 15.94 4.88
CA ALA A 652 23.60 14.49 4.86
C ALA A 652 24.70 13.82 5.71
N HIS A 653 24.29 12.80 6.47
CA HIS A 653 25.15 11.93 7.25
C HIS A 653 25.72 10.79 6.39
N GLY A 654 24.99 10.40 5.33
CA GLY A 654 25.45 9.40 4.36
C GLY A 654 24.91 9.70 2.96
N ILE A 655 25.77 9.53 1.96
CA ILE A 655 25.43 9.68 0.54
C ILE A 655 25.77 8.37 -0.16
N THR A 656 24.78 7.73 -0.77
CA THR A 656 24.95 6.47 -1.49
C THR A 656 24.71 6.67 -2.99
N VAL A 657 25.67 6.20 -3.79
CA VAL A 657 25.56 6.05 -5.24
C VAL A 657 25.68 4.58 -5.61
N PHE A 658 25.24 4.20 -6.80
CA PHE A 658 25.08 2.78 -7.16
C PHE A 658 26.09 2.27 -8.19
N SER A 659 27.00 3.13 -8.66
CA SER A 659 28.12 2.80 -9.56
C SER A 659 29.30 3.75 -9.37
N GLU A 660 30.48 3.34 -9.86
CA GLU A 660 31.64 4.23 -9.90
C GLU A 660 31.45 5.38 -10.89
N ASN A 661 30.75 5.15 -12.01
CA ASN A 661 30.36 6.22 -12.91
C ASN A 661 29.52 7.29 -12.18
N SER A 662 28.47 6.89 -11.44
CA SER A 662 27.68 7.83 -10.64
C SER A 662 28.53 8.57 -9.61
N ARG A 663 29.49 7.91 -8.96
CA ARG A 663 30.44 8.57 -8.05
C ARG A 663 31.22 9.68 -8.77
N SER A 664 31.77 9.37 -9.94
CA SER A 664 32.51 10.34 -10.75
C SER A 664 31.65 11.56 -11.11
N LEU A 665 30.44 11.35 -11.65
CA LEU A 665 29.54 12.45 -12.03
C LEU A 665 29.11 13.30 -10.82
N VAL A 666 28.79 12.67 -9.70
CA VAL A 666 28.37 13.37 -8.46
C VAL A 666 29.53 14.18 -7.88
N THR A 667 30.74 13.63 -7.82
CA THR A 667 31.93 14.33 -7.29
C THR A 667 32.43 15.44 -8.21
N GLN A 668 32.21 15.32 -9.53
CA GLN A 668 32.45 16.42 -10.47
C GLN A 668 31.48 17.60 -10.23
N ALA A 669 30.20 17.31 -9.97
CA ALA A 669 29.21 18.34 -9.67
C ALA A 669 29.35 18.95 -8.26
N TYR A 670 29.77 18.13 -7.29
CA TYR A 670 29.89 18.48 -5.87
C TYR A 670 31.21 17.97 -5.25
N PRO A 671 32.36 18.61 -5.56
CA PRO A 671 33.65 18.18 -5.03
C PRO A 671 33.71 18.17 -3.50
N GLN A 672 32.99 19.08 -2.84
CA GLN A 672 32.98 19.26 -1.39
C GLN A 672 32.33 18.15 -0.59
N ILE A 673 31.62 17.21 -1.23
CA ILE A 673 31.01 16.05 -0.56
C ILE A 673 31.67 14.72 -0.93
N ALA A 674 32.79 14.73 -1.67
CA ALA A 674 33.43 13.52 -2.18
C ALA A 674 33.74 12.48 -1.10
N ASP A 675 34.19 12.92 0.08
CA ASP A 675 34.52 12.05 1.21
C ASP A 675 33.30 11.38 1.87
N LYS A 676 32.09 11.89 1.59
CA LYS A 676 30.82 11.34 2.10
C LYS A 676 30.17 10.33 1.13
N VAL A 677 30.64 10.27 -0.12
CA VAL A 677 30.03 9.42 -1.16
C VAL A 677 30.51 7.98 -1.05
N THR A 678 29.58 7.06 -0.81
CA THR A 678 29.82 5.62 -0.78
C THR A 678 29.15 4.95 -1.97
N VAL A 679 29.88 4.07 -2.67
CA VAL A 679 29.34 3.24 -3.75
C VAL A 679 28.78 1.95 -3.15
N ARG A 680 27.47 1.71 -3.32
CA ARG A 680 26.81 0.47 -2.90
C ARG A 680 25.81 0.05 -3.97
N PRO A 681 26.20 -0.76 -4.96
CA PRO A 681 25.29 -1.21 -6.02
C PRO A 681 24.05 -1.93 -5.47
N HIS A 682 22.93 -1.80 -6.17
CA HIS A 682 21.74 -2.58 -5.85
C HIS A 682 21.96 -4.08 -6.12
N ARG A 683 21.13 -4.90 -5.49
CA ARG A 683 21.03 -6.33 -5.76
C ARG A 683 19.84 -6.58 -6.66
N LEU A 684 19.89 -7.68 -7.42
CA LEU A 684 18.71 -8.15 -8.16
C LEU A 684 17.58 -8.48 -7.18
N LEU A 685 16.36 -8.13 -7.57
CA LEU A 685 15.16 -8.30 -6.76
C LEU A 685 14.70 -9.77 -6.73
N ALA A 686 15.09 -10.54 -7.73
CA ALA A 686 14.85 -11.97 -7.83
C ALA A 686 16.00 -12.65 -8.55
N ASP A 687 16.20 -13.93 -8.28
CA ASP A 687 17.21 -14.73 -8.97
C ASP A 687 16.82 -14.95 -10.43
N VAL A 688 17.74 -14.63 -11.34
CA VAL A 688 17.62 -14.94 -12.76
C VAL A 688 18.51 -16.14 -13.06
N PRO A 689 17.95 -17.30 -13.46
CA PRO A 689 18.75 -18.46 -13.77
C PRO A 689 19.56 -18.23 -15.04
N ARG A 690 20.72 -18.90 -15.12
CA ARG A 690 21.47 -18.98 -16.39
C ARG A 690 20.69 -19.80 -17.39
N ILE A 691 20.67 -19.36 -18.64
CA ILE A 691 19.91 -19.97 -19.72
C ILE A 691 20.78 -20.19 -20.94
N PRO A 692 20.55 -21.27 -21.71
CA PRO A 692 21.20 -21.44 -23.00
C PRO A 692 20.72 -20.36 -23.99
N PRO A 693 21.55 -19.99 -24.99
CA PRO A 693 21.12 -19.09 -26.05
C PRO A 693 19.89 -19.65 -26.76
N GLY A 694 18.85 -18.81 -26.89
CA GLY A 694 17.71 -19.12 -27.72
C GLY A 694 18.13 -19.31 -29.18
N ARG A 695 17.36 -20.12 -29.90
CA ARG A 695 17.52 -20.33 -31.34
C ARG A 695 16.19 -20.07 -32.01
N SER A 696 16.19 -19.24 -33.04
CA SER A 696 15.07 -19.14 -33.96
C SER A 696 15.05 -20.36 -34.89
N ASP A 697 13.86 -20.80 -35.27
CA ASP A 697 13.68 -21.97 -36.14
C ASP A 697 14.37 -21.84 -37.50
N ASP A 698 14.59 -20.61 -37.96
CA ASP A 698 15.22 -20.27 -39.24
C ASP A 698 16.67 -19.77 -39.12
N GLY A 699 17.25 -19.79 -37.91
CA GLY A 699 18.65 -19.45 -37.67
C GLY A 699 18.97 -17.95 -37.67
N VAL A 700 18.00 -17.06 -37.91
CA VAL A 700 18.20 -15.60 -37.87
C VAL A 700 18.39 -15.15 -36.42
N PRO A 701 19.49 -14.48 -36.05
CA PRO A 701 19.73 -14.02 -34.69
C PRO A 701 18.61 -13.12 -34.16
N VAL A 702 18.23 -13.32 -32.90
CA VAL A 702 17.25 -12.46 -32.22
C VAL A 702 17.95 -11.68 -31.11
N ILE A 703 17.81 -10.35 -31.19
CA ILE A 703 18.30 -9.37 -30.23
C ILE A 703 17.16 -9.05 -29.27
N GLY A 704 17.34 -9.37 -27.99
CA GLY A 704 16.42 -9.02 -26.93
C GLY A 704 16.74 -7.65 -26.33
N VAL A 705 15.71 -6.93 -25.90
CA VAL A 705 15.81 -5.70 -25.11
C VAL A 705 14.87 -5.80 -23.93
N LEU A 706 15.37 -5.54 -22.71
CA LEU A 706 14.58 -5.62 -21.48
C LEU A 706 14.15 -4.23 -20.98
N GLY A 707 12.90 -4.15 -20.52
CA GLY A 707 12.35 -3.01 -19.79
C GLY A 707 11.51 -2.05 -20.62
N ASN A 708 10.97 -1.05 -19.91
CA ASN A 708 10.19 0.01 -20.52
C ASN A 708 11.11 1.04 -21.19
N ILE A 709 11.04 1.16 -22.52
CA ILE A 709 11.96 1.96 -23.33
C ILE A 709 11.32 3.29 -23.73
N GLY A 710 11.73 4.35 -23.02
CA GLY A 710 11.46 5.74 -23.37
C GLY A 710 12.59 6.38 -24.19
N TYR A 711 12.53 7.69 -24.35
CA TYR A 711 13.53 8.46 -25.10
C TYR A 711 14.95 8.27 -24.56
N GLN A 712 15.14 8.54 -23.26
CA GLN A 712 16.43 8.42 -22.57
C GLN A 712 16.99 6.99 -22.54
N LYS A 713 16.10 6.00 -22.72
CA LYS A 713 16.47 4.59 -22.83
C LYS A 713 16.71 4.15 -24.28
N GLY A 714 16.76 5.08 -25.23
CA GLY A 714 17.15 4.83 -26.62
C GLY A 714 16.05 4.28 -27.53
N ILE A 715 14.79 4.67 -27.33
CA ILE A 715 13.72 4.24 -28.25
C ILE A 715 13.96 4.67 -29.70
N THR A 716 14.63 5.81 -29.92
CA THR A 716 15.05 6.28 -31.25
C THR A 716 16.07 5.34 -31.86
N VAL A 717 17.04 4.86 -31.08
CA VAL A 717 18.01 3.84 -31.50
C VAL A 717 17.30 2.56 -31.91
N LEU A 718 16.34 2.09 -31.12
CA LEU A 718 15.57 0.88 -31.46
C LEU A 718 14.71 1.05 -32.71
N ARG A 719 14.09 2.22 -32.89
CA ARG A 719 13.33 2.53 -34.10
C ARG A 719 14.24 2.45 -35.32
N ASP A 720 15.38 3.12 -35.30
CA ASP A 720 16.30 3.19 -36.43
C ASP A 720 16.92 1.81 -36.71
N LEU A 721 17.27 1.06 -35.66
CA LEU A 721 17.71 -0.34 -35.77
C LEU A 721 16.64 -1.22 -36.41
N SER A 722 15.39 -1.15 -35.94
CA SER A 722 14.29 -1.96 -36.50
C SER A 722 14.02 -1.65 -37.98
N GLN A 723 14.17 -0.39 -38.40
CA GLN A 723 14.03 0.00 -39.81
C GLN A 723 15.17 -0.55 -40.67
N LEU A 724 16.39 -0.57 -40.14
CA LEU A 724 17.53 -1.21 -40.82
C LEU A 724 17.32 -2.73 -40.93
N LEU A 725 16.84 -3.38 -39.86
CA LEU A 725 16.56 -4.80 -39.85
C LEU A 725 15.43 -5.19 -40.81
N ASP A 726 14.41 -4.35 -40.98
CA ASP A 726 13.35 -4.54 -42.00
C ASP A 726 13.92 -4.59 -43.43
N ARG A 727 15.00 -3.83 -43.69
CA ARG A 727 15.65 -3.75 -45.00
C ARG A 727 16.66 -4.87 -45.23
N THR A 728 17.40 -5.25 -44.20
CA THR A 728 18.55 -6.16 -44.32
C THR A 728 18.24 -7.61 -43.96
N GLY A 729 17.26 -7.85 -43.09
CA GLY A 729 16.91 -9.19 -42.60
C GLY A 729 17.99 -9.87 -41.76
N GLN A 730 19.04 -9.15 -41.34
CA GLN A 730 20.21 -9.73 -40.65
C GLN A 730 19.91 -10.24 -39.23
N ALA A 731 18.89 -9.69 -38.58
CA ALA A 731 18.44 -10.08 -37.24
C ALA A 731 16.98 -9.67 -37.00
N ARG A 732 16.41 -10.12 -35.87
CA ARG A 732 15.12 -9.66 -35.34
C ARG A 732 15.29 -8.95 -34.02
N LEU A 733 14.36 -8.05 -33.72
CA LEU A 733 14.33 -7.30 -32.46
C LEU A 733 13.13 -7.74 -31.62
N VAL A 734 13.36 -8.03 -30.34
CA VAL A 734 12.29 -8.35 -29.38
C VAL A 734 12.44 -7.50 -28.15
N VAL A 735 11.44 -6.66 -27.88
CA VAL A 735 11.35 -5.84 -26.68
C VAL A 735 10.47 -6.54 -25.65
N ILE A 736 11.08 -6.99 -24.56
CA ILE A 736 10.39 -7.50 -23.38
C ILE A 736 10.19 -6.33 -22.42
N GLY A 737 9.07 -5.65 -22.61
CA GLY A 737 8.67 -4.42 -21.93
C GLY A 737 7.77 -3.57 -22.82
N ASN A 738 7.43 -2.37 -22.36
CA ASN A 738 6.66 -1.40 -23.14
C ASN A 738 7.56 -0.36 -23.81
N VAL A 739 7.13 0.14 -24.97
CA VAL A 739 7.81 1.25 -25.67
C VAL A 739 6.92 2.49 -25.71
N ASP A 740 7.54 3.67 -25.84
CA ASP A 740 6.79 4.90 -26.07
C ASP A 740 6.01 4.82 -27.40
N PRO A 741 4.66 4.87 -27.39
CA PRO A 741 3.84 4.81 -28.60
C PRO A 741 4.08 5.97 -29.60
N ALA A 742 4.79 7.02 -29.19
CA ALA A 742 5.22 8.09 -30.09
C ALA A 742 6.30 7.64 -31.09
N TYR A 743 6.98 6.53 -30.85
CA TYR A 743 8.08 6.01 -31.67
C TYR A 743 7.75 4.58 -32.14
N PRO A 744 6.94 4.41 -33.19
CA PRO A 744 6.59 3.08 -33.70
C PRO A 744 7.84 2.38 -34.24
N LEU A 745 8.01 1.11 -33.87
CA LEU A 745 9.08 0.26 -34.38
C LEU A 745 8.67 -0.38 -35.72
N GLY A 746 9.68 -0.82 -36.49
CA GLY A 746 9.53 -1.56 -37.75
C GLY A 746 8.88 -2.94 -37.58
N ALA A 747 8.58 -3.61 -38.69
CA ALA A 747 7.88 -4.90 -38.71
C ALA A 747 8.72 -6.07 -38.13
N SER A 748 10.05 -5.95 -38.17
CA SER A 748 11.03 -6.87 -37.59
C SER A 748 11.10 -6.81 -36.06
N ALA A 749 10.45 -5.82 -35.44
CA ALA A 749 10.40 -5.65 -34.00
C ALA A 749 9.12 -6.25 -33.40
N HIS A 750 9.27 -7.08 -32.38
CA HIS A 750 8.17 -7.58 -31.56
C HIS A 750 8.17 -6.93 -30.18
N ILE A 751 7.01 -6.46 -29.70
CA ILE A 751 6.84 -5.89 -28.36
C ILE A 751 5.99 -6.86 -27.55
N HIS A 752 6.56 -7.44 -26.50
CA HIS A 752 5.87 -8.38 -25.61
C HIS A 752 4.90 -7.66 -24.66
N GLY A 753 5.36 -6.58 -24.01
CA GLY A 753 4.68 -5.93 -22.89
C GLY A 753 5.38 -6.20 -21.55
N ASP A 754 4.68 -5.91 -20.44
CA ASP A 754 5.21 -6.12 -19.09
C ASP A 754 5.58 -7.59 -18.83
N TYR A 755 6.57 -7.80 -17.95
CA TYR A 755 7.09 -9.12 -17.59
C TYR A 755 7.43 -9.16 -16.10
N ARG A 756 7.44 -10.36 -15.51
CA ARG A 756 8.09 -10.62 -14.23
C ARG A 756 9.48 -11.19 -14.47
N ILE A 757 10.42 -10.95 -13.56
CA ILE A 757 11.81 -11.42 -13.67
C ILE A 757 11.86 -12.96 -13.87
N GLU A 758 10.98 -13.67 -13.18
CA GLU A 758 10.80 -15.14 -13.29
C GLU A 758 10.35 -15.62 -14.69
N ASP A 759 9.76 -14.74 -15.51
CA ASP A 759 9.28 -15.08 -16.86
C ASP A 759 10.41 -15.01 -17.92
N ILE A 760 11.54 -14.35 -17.62
CA ILE A 760 12.64 -14.13 -18.58
C ILE A 760 13.09 -15.42 -19.28
N PRO A 761 13.31 -16.57 -18.58
CA PRO A 761 13.76 -17.80 -19.23
C PRO A 761 12.79 -18.30 -20.31
N ALA A 762 11.50 -18.27 -20.02
CA ALA A 762 10.46 -18.70 -20.96
C ALA A 762 10.37 -17.77 -22.17
N LEU A 763 10.47 -16.46 -21.93
CA LEU A 763 10.45 -15.46 -23.01
C LEU A 763 11.66 -15.58 -23.93
N VAL A 764 12.84 -15.85 -23.37
CA VAL A 764 14.05 -16.08 -24.16
C VAL A 764 13.91 -17.30 -25.06
N ALA A 765 13.40 -18.41 -24.54
CA ALA A 765 13.15 -19.61 -25.32
C ALA A 765 12.09 -19.37 -26.41
N ARG A 766 10.96 -18.76 -26.04
CA ARG A 766 9.84 -18.46 -26.93
C ARG A 766 10.24 -17.61 -28.14
N TYR A 767 11.06 -16.59 -27.91
CA TYR A 767 11.45 -15.65 -28.95
C TYR A 767 12.79 -16.00 -29.60
N GLY A 768 13.48 -17.06 -29.14
CA GLY A 768 14.79 -17.43 -29.66
C GLY A 768 15.88 -16.39 -29.38
N ILE A 769 15.78 -15.64 -28.27
CA ILE A 769 16.72 -14.56 -27.92
C ILE A 769 18.12 -15.13 -27.69
N SER A 770 19.08 -14.63 -28.45
CA SER A 770 20.47 -15.12 -28.42
C SER A 770 21.44 -14.16 -27.75
N ARG A 771 21.04 -12.89 -27.60
CA ARG A 771 21.86 -11.78 -27.08
C ARG A 771 20.98 -10.63 -26.63
N TRP A 772 21.50 -9.81 -25.73
CA TRP A 772 20.81 -8.64 -25.20
C TRP A 772 21.44 -7.34 -25.70
N PHE A 773 20.60 -6.34 -25.93
CA PHE A 773 21.02 -4.96 -26.17
C PHE A 773 20.39 -4.02 -25.14
N ILE A 774 21.22 -3.17 -24.53
CA ILE A 774 20.83 -2.10 -23.60
C ILE A 774 20.99 -0.75 -24.33
N PRO A 775 19.92 -0.23 -24.94
CA PRO A 775 19.96 0.95 -25.82
C PRO A 775 20.10 2.31 -25.09
N SER A 776 20.35 2.33 -23.79
CA SER A 776 20.23 3.55 -22.98
C SER A 776 21.26 4.61 -23.35
N ILE A 777 20.77 5.78 -23.79
CA ILE A 777 21.57 6.90 -24.32
C ILE A 777 21.90 7.97 -23.27
N GLY A 778 21.27 7.91 -22.09
CA GLY A 778 21.64 8.70 -20.93
C GLY A 778 22.38 7.84 -19.89
N PRO A 779 23.26 8.43 -19.06
CA PRO A 779 23.86 7.68 -17.97
C PRO A 779 22.78 7.26 -16.98
N GLU A 780 22.66 5.97 -16.70
CA GLU A 780 21.81 5.47 -15.60
C GLU A 780 22.63 5.45 -14.31
N THR A 781 21.95 5.69 -13.18
CA THR A 781 22.54 5.56 -11.84
C THR A 781 22.72 4.09 -11.45
N PHE A 782 21.76 3.27 -11.85
CA PHE A 782 21.77 1.81 -11.80
C PHE A 782 20.75 1.27 -12.81
N SER A 783 21.04 0.10 -13.39
CA SER A 783 20.17 -0.51 -14.41
C SER A 783 19.80 -1.95 -14.04
N TYR A 784 18.60 -2.15 -13.48
CA TYR A 784 18.08 -3.49 -13.15
C TYR A 784 18.04 -4.39 -14.40
N THR A 785 17.54 -3.87 -15.52
CA THR A 785 17.43 -4.61 -16.79
C THR A 785 18.79 -5.04 -17.33
N THR A 786 19.83 -4.24 -17.12
CA THR A 786 21.20 -4.63 -17.48
C THR A 786 21.69 -5.80 -16.61
N HIS A 787 21.44 -5.75 -15.30
CA HIS A 787 21.84 -6.82 -14.38
C HIS A 787 21.04 -8.11 -14.63
N GLU A 788 19.74 -8.00 -14.94
CA GLU A 788 18.89 -9.13 -15.34
C GLU A 788 19.40 -9.76 -16.65
N ALA A 789 19.68 -8.96 -17.68
CA ALA A 789 20.27 -9.40 -18.93
C ALA A 789 21.61 -10.13 -18.69
N ILE A 790 22.51 -9.53 -17.91
CA ILE A 790 23.79 -10.13 -17.55
C ILE A 790 23.56 -11.47 -16.85
N ALA A 791 22.64 -11.53 -15.88
CA ALA A 791 22.37 -12.72 -15.07
C ALA A 791 21.92 -13.93 -15.90
N THR A 792 21.22 -13.72 -17.01
CA THR A 792 20.87 -14.80 -17.97
C THR A 792 22.08 -15.58 -18.50
N GLY A 793 23.26 -14.96 -18.53
CA GLY A 793 24.48 -15.56 -19.08
C GLY A 793 24.64 -15.40 -20.60
N LEU A 794 23.72 -14.72 -21.27
CA LEU A 794 23.84 -14.37 -22.69
C LEU A 794 24.76 -13.15 -22.89
N PRO A 795 25.37 -12.98 -24.07
CA PRO A 795 26.13 -11.77 -24.40
C PRO A 795 25.26 -10.52 -24.27
N VAL A 796 25.78 -9.49 -23.60
CA VAL A 796 25.10 -8.21 -23.40
C VAL A 796 25.90 -7.10 -24.04
N PHE A 797 25.22 -6.29 -24.84
CA PHE A 797 25.81 -5.15 -25.53
C PHE A 797 25.12 -3.86 -25.11
N GLY A 798 25.83 -2.74 -25.14
CA GLY A 798 25.26 -1.44 -24.81
C GLY A 798 26.24 -0.31 -25.05
N PHE A 799 25.85 0.90 -24.68
CA PHE A 799 26.73 2.06 -24.77
C PHE A 799 27.68 2.15 -23.58
N ASP A 800 28.87 2.71 -23.81
CA ASP A 800 29.90 2.93 -22.79
C ASP A 800 29.58 4.14 -21.90
N LEU A 801 28.43 4.08 -21.23
CA LEU A 801 27.84 5.21 -20.52
C LEU A 801 27.15 4.73 -19.24
N GLY A 802 27.27 5.52 -18.16
CA GLY A 802 26.56 5.29 -16.91
C GLY A 802 26.85 3.96 -16.22
N ALA A 803 26.03 3.62 -15.24
CA ALA A 803 26.10 2.35 -14.53
C ALA A 803 25.84 1.13 -15.42
N GLN A 804 25.04 1.30 -16.49
CA GLN A 804 24.80 0.25 -17.46
C GLN A 804 26.08 -0.14 -18.20
N GLY A 805 26.88 0.84 -18.63
CA GLY A 805 28.17 0.60 -19.27
C GLY A 805 29.15 -0.06 -18.30
N ASP A 806 29.25 0.44 -17.07
CA ASP A 806 30.09 -0.14 -16.01
C ASP A 806 29.79 -1.64 -15.82
N ALA A 807 28.50 -2.00 -15.71
CA ALA A 807 28.07 -3.37 -15.51
C ALA A 807 28.38 -4.27 -16.71
N ILE A 808 28.15 -3.78 -17.94
CA ILE A 808 28.42 -4.53 -19.18
C ILE A 808 29.93 -4.78 -19.32
N ARG A 809 30.78 -3.75 -19.12
CA ARG A 809 32.24 -3.91 -19.18
C ARG A 809 32.74 -4.92 -18.15
N ALA A 810 32.22 -4.87 -16.93
CA ALA A 810 32.58 -5.82 -15.88
C ALA A 810 32.18 -7.27 -16.22
N ALA A 811 31.07 -7.48 -16.94
CA ALA A 811 30.59 -8.80 -17.33
C ALA A 811 31.21 -9.35 -18.63
N ALA A 812 31.63 -8.47 -19.55
CA ALA A 812 32.04 -8.84 -20.91
C ALA A 812 33.16 -9.89 -20.95
N SER A 813 34.13 -9.81 -20.04
CA SER A 813 35.27 -10.75 -19.95
C SER A 813 34.86 -12.21 -19.63
N SER A 814 33.70 -12.42 -19.02
CA SER A 814 33.24 -13.73 -18.58
C SER A 814 32.00 -14.25 -19.31
N ARG A 815 31.22 -13.38 -19.95
CA ARG A 815 29.92 -13.71 -20.57
C ARG A 815 29.80 -13.34 -22.05
N GLY A 816 30.83 -12.70 -22.62
CA GLY A 816 30.77 -12.13 -23.97
C GLY A 816 29.93 -10.85 -24.03
N GLY A 817 29.93 -10.19 -25.19
CA GLY A 817 29.33 -8.87 -25.37
C GLY A 817 30.37 -7.74 -25.25
N GLY A 818 29.90 -6.51 -25.01
CA GLY A 818 30.79 -5.35 -24.88
C GLY A 818 30.06 -4.01 -24.88
N THR A 819 30.82 -2.93 -24.70
CA THR A 819 30.34 -1.56 -24.83
C THR A 819 30.89 -0.88 -26.08
N ILE A 820 30.09 0.03 -26.66
CA ILE A 820 30.51 0.92 -27.75
C ILE A 820 30.34 2.39 -27.32
N SER A 821 31.26 3.26 -27.72
CA SER A 821 31.17 4.69 -27.43
C SER A 821 29.93 5.31 -28.06
N LEU A 822 29.34 6.26 -27.34
CA LEU A 822 28.24 7.09 -27.83
C LEU A 822 28.85 8.40 -28.35
N ASP A 823 29.16 8.50 -29.64
CA ASP A 823 29.67 9.76 -30.22
C ASP A 823 28.57 10.84 -30.29
N GLU A 824 28.98 12.12 -30.25
CA GLU A 824 28.14 13.33 -30.19
C GLU A 824 27.11 13.42 -31.33
N GLY A 825 25.96 12.74 -31.17
CA GLY A 825 24.72 13.04 -31.89
C GLY A 825 24.43 12.26 -33.18
N GLN A 826 25.27 11.31 -33.62
CA GLN A 826 24.94 10.40 -34.72
C GLN A 826 25.38 8.97 -34.43
N HIS A 827 24.41 8.08 -34.18
CA HIS A 827 24.68 6.65 -34.17
C HIS A 827 24.74 6.18 -35.62
N ASP A 828 25.93 5.77 -36.07
CA ASP A 828 25.99 4.91 -37.24
C ASP A 828 25.34 3.56 -36.88
N ILE A 829 24.07 3.44 -37.24
CA ILE A 829 23.23 2.29 -36.93
C ILE A 829 23.72 1.01 -37.61
N GLU A 830 24.49 1.13 -38.71
CA GLU A 830 25.13 0.01 -39.38
C GLU A 830 26.32 -0.50 -38.57
N THR A 831 27.16 0.41 -38.08
CA THR A 831 28.25 0.07 -37.15
C THR A 831 27.71 -0.56 -35.86
N LEU A 832 26.61 -0.02 -35.30
CA LEU A 832 25.96 -0.62 -34.13
C LEU A 832 25.44 -2.04 -34.45
N LEU A 833 24.79 -2.26 -35.59
CA LEU A 833 24.32 -3.59 -35.96
C LEU A 833 25.50 -4.57 -36.12
N ALA A 834 26.58 -4.16 -36.79
CA ALA A 834 27.78 -4.98 -36.92
C ALA A 834 28.34 -5.38 -35.55
N PHE A 835 28.43 -4.43 -34.62
CA PHE A 835 28.87 -4.68 -33.24
C PHE A 835 27.98 -5.66 -32.47
N LEU A 836 26.65 -5.61 -32.66
CA LEU A 836 25.71 -6.54 -32.03
C LEU A 836 25.77 -7.97 -32.60
N LEU A 837 26.22 -8.10 -33.86
CA LEU A 837 26.32 -9.38 -34.56
C LEU A 837 27.68 -10.05 -34.39
N ASP A 838 28.76 -9.26 -34.38
CA ASP A 838 30.13 -9.71 -34.14
C ASP A 838 30.34 -10.07 -32.67
N ALA A 839 30.21 -11.35 -32.34
CA ALA A 839 30.74 -11.87 -31.10
C ALA A 839 32.27 -11.93 -31.21
N PRO A 840 33.07 -11.28 -30.34
CA PRO A 840 34.47 -11.63 -30.26
C PRO A 840 34.55 -13.05 -29.70
N ALA A 841 34.77 -14.02 -30.57
CA ALA A 841 35.32 -15.31 -30.16
C ALA A 841 36.61 -14.98 -29.40
N ALA A 842 36.70 -15.44 -28.16
CA ALA A 842 37.85 -15.28 -27.29
C ALA A 842 39.17 -15.54 -28.07
N ARG A 843 39.86 -14.46 -28.47
CA ARG A 843 41.23 -14.57 -28.92
C ARG A 843 42.09 -14.67 -27.67
N GLN A 844 42.49 -15.90 -27.37
CA GLN A 844 43.74 -16.16 -26.68
C GLN A 844 44.84 -15.42 -27.43
N HIS A 845 45.30 -14.29 -26.91
CA HIS A 845 46.68 -13.87 -27.13
C HIS A 845 47.37 -13.86 -25.78
N VAL A 846 48.10 -14.94 -25.58
CA VAL A 846 49.29 -14.99 -24.73
C VAL A 846 50.27 -13.95 -25.28
N ALA A 847 50.54 -12.91 -24.49
CA ALA A 847 51.86 -12.33 -24.19
C ALA A 847 51.67 -11.11 -23.27
#